data_AF-A0A955AWM8-F1
#
_entry.id   AF-A0A955AWM8-F1
#
_cell.length_a   1.000
_cell.length_b   1.000
_cell.length_c   1.000
_cell.angle_alpha   90.00
_cell.angle_beta   90.00
_cell.angle_gamma   90.00
#
_symmetry.space_group_name_H-M   'P 1'
#
loop_
_entity.id
_entity.type
_entity.pdbx_description
1 polymer ?
#
loop_
_entity_poly.entity_id
_entity_poly.type
_entity_poly.pdbx_seq_one_letter_code
_entity_poly.pdbx_strand_id
1 'polypeptide(L)'
;MLAGDFRNAFNPLDVNDDGEIAPLDVLLLINHLNQFGAGPTDAAGVRPGTFVDTSGDDQVSPIDALLVINHLNNVTGSRLIAMRESRASLAREAERVVSLPDSSSDAGRPVLTFDLRTRLDSTSNSAASDVLNVLLFDPTDPTKPLLELGDLNAPLLAVNESRAEFDPRIVTMRQEQVEIDLSSLRGSDQVGVRIQLLSLDGDDGSRFVVENLETQTRLEPTLEFAFAETDIPTLAPGLAVDGAAFVAADQVVVDVDNVIFDSRAGRLVADIRATNRGPSLGREMIAVFEGLPSGVNVLNASGMTTAGSPFINLEPAAPRGGLRANATTTPIRVEFDVTDAPAVDFDLRIRRGALNSAPTLASLGILTMHPGEVRTIQLAATDADGDPLAYSLTPLAGQPPLPTMSLNQAGELTLRPMPDQLGSFHFEVRVSDGAVATTEVVQLDIVADPNVTTRISGVVRSTNDLPLEGVPIEIAGFSDVTDAEGTFTIELPTLKVPTESFDIPIPVGEPLFDPFNTGTQVIRFRRARHDVTTGESLQNPRQHPNLVTSFLDASVVYGSDAARAVALRTLVDGKLKTSADGLLPLNNVDTFPGGALENDNEGRVDPATLFAAGDVRANENIALIALHTILVREHNRLADEIKTANPAFDDEQIYQHARRIVGALLQQITYGEYLPMLLGSNAIPAYTGYDPDVDPRESSLFAVAAFRIGHTQTFSQFLRLDDSGQSLDGGPLVLREAFFTAEPIKTDGVEPYLLGLAASQAEQVDARIIDDLRNFLFGPPGAGGIDLASLNIQRGRDMGLPSYNQARADFGLPRVIDFAEISSDASVQTALRTTFGSVNNIDVWSGGISEDHAPGSLVGPLFQKIIADQFQRTRDGDRFWFENRQFTVSEQAF
;
A
#
# COMPACT_ATOMS: atom_id res chain seq x y z
N MET A 1 23.67 -54.11 40.27
CA MET A 1 23.69 -54.56 38.87
C MET A 1 22.42 -54.04 38.25
N LEU A 2 22.55 -52.97 37.47
CA LEU A 2 21.43 -52.43 36.69
C LEU A 2 21.03 -53.51 35.68
N ALA A 3 19.72 -53.78 35.54
CA ALA A 3 19.20 -54.63 34.49
C ALA A 3 19.77 -54.11 33.16
N GLY A 4 20.55 -54.92 32.45
CA GLY A 4 21.02 -54.55 31.13
C GLY A 4 19.82 -54.55 30.20
N ASP A 5 19.58 -53.46 29.49
CA ASP A 5 18.64 -53.46 28.38
C ASP A 5 19.18 -54.45 27.35
N PHE A 6 18.55 -55.62 27.23
CA PHE A 6 18.91 -56.65 26.26
C PHE A 6 18.25 -56.42 24.90
N ARG A 7 17.60 -55.26 24.75
CA ARG A 7 17.05 -54.75 23.50
C ARG A 7 17.83 -53.53 23.05
N ASN A 8 18.17 -53.49 21.76
CA ASN A 8 18.86 -52.35 21.19
C ASN A 8 17.84 -51.20 21.11
N ALA A 9 18.07 -50.16 21.90
CA ALA A 9 17.16 -49.02 22.00
C ALA A 9 17.11 -48.18 20.72
N PHE A 10 18.14 -48.29 19.87
CA PHE A 10 18.24 -47.51 18.63
C PHE A 10 17.64 -48.27 17.44
N ASN A 11 18.01 -49.55 17.30
CA ASN A 11 17.44 -50.43 16.28
C ASN A 11 17.30 -51.85 16.86
N PRO A 12 16.09 -52.28 17.26
CA PRO A 12 15.87 -53.58 17.90
C PRO A 12 16.33 -54.79 17.10
N LEU A 13 16.55 -54.67 15.78
CA LEU A 13 16.96 -55.76 14.91
C LEU A 13 18.48 -55.85 14.70
N ASP A 14 19.23 -54.83 15.10
CA ASP A 14 20.70 -54.81 15.13
C ASP A 14 21.17 -55.37 16.48
N VAL A 15 21.53 -56.65 16.48
CA VAL A 15 21.82 -57.42 17.69
C VAL A 15 23.22 -57.10 18.21
N ASN A 16 24.13 -56.63 17.35
CA ASN A 16 25.53 -56.39 17.70
C ASN A 16 25.90 -54.89 17.85
N ASP A 17 24.97 -53.98 17.52
CA ASP A 17 25.11 -52.52 17.55
C ASP A 17 26.28 -51.99 16.68
N ASP A 18 26.55 -52.68 15.57
CA ASP A 18 27.49 -52.23 14.54
C ASP A 18 26.86 -51.26 13.53
N GLY A 19 25.54 -51.09 13.58
CA GLY A 19 24.76 -50.17 12.76
C GLY A 19 24.17 -50.79 11.49
N GLU A 20 24.41 -52.08 11.21
CA GLU A 20 23.82 -52.79 10.07
C GLU A 20 22.96 -53.97 10.54
N ILE A 21 21.74 -54.11 10.01
CA ILE A 21 20.98 -55.36 10.16
C ILE A 21 21.52 -56.35 9.13
N ALA A 22 22.41 -57.22 9.55
CA ALA A 22 23.12 -58.18 8.70
C ALA A 22 22.74 -59.63 9.05
N PRO A 23 23.08 -60.61 8.18
CA PRO A 23 22.96 -62.03 8.52
C PRO A 23 23.69 -62.42 9.81
N LEU A 24 24.68 -61.62 10.25
CA LEU A 24 25.40 -61.82 11.50
C LEU A 24 24.47 -61.67 12.72
N ASP A 25 23.52 -60.74 12.71
CA ASP A 25 22.61 -60.49 13.82
C ASP A 25 21.64 -61.65 14.03
N VAL A 26 21.13 -62.22 12.93
CA VAL A 26 20.39 -63.48 12.95
C VAL A 26 21.26 -64.61 13.50
N LEU A 27 22.52 -64.70 13.07
CA LEU A 27 23.42 -65.77 13.47
C LEU A 27 23.72 -65.71 14.97
N LEU A 28 23.82 -64.52 15.56
CA LEU A 28 23.98 -64.32 17.00
C LEU A 28 22.78 -64.86 17.77
N LEU A 29 21.56 -64.57 17.32
CA LEU A 29 20.32 -65.08 17.91
C LEU A 29 20.16 -66.60 17.76
N ILE A 30 20.40 -67.14 16.56
CA ILE A 30 20.32 -68.59 16.32
C ILE A 30 21.36 -69.35 17.15
N ASN A 31 22.60 -68.84 17.24
CA ASN A 31 23.63 -69.46 18.05
C ASN A 31 23.27 -69.41 19.54
N HIS A 32 22.72 -68.29 20.02
CA HIS A 32 22.23 -68.18 21.39
C HIS A 32 21.11 -69.21 21.67
N LEU A 33 20.07 -69.24 20.82
CA LEU A 33 18.94 -70.16 20.96
C LEU A 33 19.34 -71.64 20.87
N ASN A 34 20.27 -71.99 19.98
CA ASN A 34 20.76 -73.37 19.86
C ASN A 34 21.60 -73.80 21.07
N GLN A 35 22.31 -72.87 21.70
CA GLN A 35 23.21 -73.16 22.81
C GLN A 35 22.49 -73.17 24.15
N PHE A 36 21.53 -72.27 24.36
CA PHE A 36 20.90 -72.04 25.67
C PHE A 36 19.38 -72.32 25.69
N GLY A 37 18.75 -72.50 24.53
CA GLY A 37 17.30 -72.61 24.41
C GLY A 37 16.60 -71.25 24.51
N ALA A 38 15.27 -71.24 24.39
CA ALA A 38 14.46 -70.05 24.62
C ALA A 38 14.29 -69.80 26.13
N GLY A 39 14.37 -68.54 26.56
CA GLY A 39 14.28 -68.18 27.97
C GLY A 39 14.34 -66.68 28.22
N PRO A 40 14.23 -66.23 29.48
CA PRO A 40 14.30 -64.82 29.81
C PRO A 40 15.66 -64.21 29.46
N THR A 41 15.67 -62.93 29.10
CA THR A 41 16.86 -62.19 28.64
C THR A 41 17.99 -62.12 29.67
N ASP A 42 17.69 -62.31 30.94
CA ASP A 42 18.66 -62.35 32.05
C ASP A 42 19.26 -63.75 32.32
N ALA A 43 18.91 -64.76 31.53
CA ALA A 43 19.44 -66.11 31.64
C ALA A 43 20.94 -66.20 31.25
N ALA A 44 21.68 -67.10 31.88
CA ALA A 44 23.13 -67.25 31.68
C ALA A 44 23.47 -67.63 30.22
N GLY A 45 24.20 -66.75 29.50
CA GLY A 45 24.70 -67.03 28.15
C GLY A 45 24.68 -65.87 27.16
N VAL A 46 24.02 -64.75 27.48
CA VAL A 46 24.04 -63.53 26.65
C VAL A 46 25.43 -62.88 26.71
N ARG A 47 26.01 -62.57 25.54
CA ARG A 47 27.32 -61.91 25.48
C ARG A 47 27.17 -60.44 25.91
N PRO A 48 28.11 -59.88 26.68
CA PRO A 48 28.11 -58.44 26.96
C PRO A 48 28.16 -57.65 25.65
N GLY A 49 27.25 -56.69 25.48
CA GLY A 49 27.16 -55.86 24.28
C GLY A 49 26.33 -56.44 23.13
N THR A 50 25.58 -57.54 23.33
CA THR A 50 24.60 -58.02 22.35
C THR A 50 23.17 -57.83 22.84
N PHE A 51 22.31 -57.38 21.94
CA PHE A 51 20.91 -57.06 22.19
C PHE A 51 20.00 -58.15 21.59
N VAL A 52 19.80 -59.20 22.37
CA VAL A 52 19.18 -60.45 21.92
C VAL A 52 17.65 -60.46 21.95
N ASP A 53 17.01 -59.45 22.54
CA ASP A 53 15.56 -59.30 22.56
C ASP A 53 15.12 -58.27 21.52
N THR A 54 14.78 -58.77 20.34
CA THR A 54 14.39 -57.93 19.21
C THR A 54 12.89 -57.65 19.19
N SER A 55 12.10 -58.53 19.81
CA SER A 55 10.64 -58.43 19.92
C SER A 55 10.17 -57.54 21.08
N GLY A 56 11.03 -57.35 22.09
CA GLY A 56 10.77 -56.54 23.28
C GLY A 56 9.84 -57.21 24.28
N ASP A 57 9.82 -58.54 24.34
CA ASP A 57 8.98 -59.30 25.27
C ASP A 57 9.75 -59.86 26.48
N ASP A 58 10.98 -59.38 26.68
CA ASP A 58 11.93 -59.80 27.71
C ASP A 58 12.32 -61.30 27.62
N GLN A 59 12.09 -61.94 26.48
CA GLN A 59 12.54 -63.30 26.19
C GLN A 59 13.41 -63.36 24.94
N VAL A 60 14.42 -64.22 24.99
CA VAL A 60 15.13 -64.64 23.78
C VAL A 60 14.42 -65.88 23.26
N SER A 61 13.71 -65.76 22.15
CA SER A 61 12.96 -66.87 21.56
C SER A 61 13.14 -66.93 20.04
N PRO A 62 12.67 -67.99 19.37
CA PRO A 62 12.69 -68.05 17.91
C PRO A 62 11.99 -66.88 17.21
N ILE A 63 11.11 -66.15 17.91
CA ILE A 63 10.48 -64.94 17.37
C ILE A 63 11.52 -63.86 17.08
N ASP A 64 12.56 -63.74 17.91
CA ASP A 64 13.57 -62.71 17.77
C ASP A 64 14.43 -62.94 16.53
N ALA A 65 14.88 -64.18 16.35
CA ALA A 65 15.58 -64.58 15.13
C ALA A 65 14.67 -64.42 13.90
N LEU A 66 13.38 -64.73 14.02
CA LEU A 66 12.42 -64.61 12.93
C LEU A 66 12.18 -63.14 12.52
N LEU A 67 12.17 -62.20 13.45
CA LEU A 67 12.02 -60.76 13.15
C LEU A 67 13.19 -60.25 12.32
N VAL A 68 14.42 -60.60 12.70
CA VAL A 68 15.63 -60.21 11.95
C VAL A 68 15.68 -60.94 10.59
N ILE A 69 15.32 -62.23 10.53
CA ILE A 69 15.23 -62.99 9.26
C ILE A 69 14.18 -62.39 8.32
N ASN A 70 13.00 -62.07 8.84
CA ASN A 70 11.93 -61.45 8.05
C ASN A 70 12.39 -60.10 7.53
N HIS A 71 13.09 -59.30 8.34
CA HIS A 71 13.67 -58.05 7.88
C HIS A 71 14.67 -58.27 6.74
N LEU A 72 15.63 -59.19 6.89
CA LEU A 72 16.62 -59.52 5.85
C LEU A 72 15.98 -60.06 4.57
N ASN A 73 14.84 -60.74 4.67
CA ASN A 73 14.11 -61.30 3.54
C ASN A 73 13.11 -60.33 2.91
N ASN A 74 12.74 -59.24 3.59
CA ASN A 74 11.74 -58.27 3.14
C ASN A 74 12.37 -56.99 2.54
N VAL A 75 13.66 -57.03 2.18
CA VAL A 75 14.44 -55.91 1.60
C VAL A 75 14.02 -55.63 0.14
N THR A 76 12.75 -55.33 -0.08
CA THR A 76 12.25 -54.72 -1.31
C THR A 76 11.25 -53.56 -1.07
N GLY A 77 11.00 -53.13 0.17
CA GLY A 77 9.95 -52.14 0.49
C GLY A 77 10.42 -50.80 1.09
N SER A 78 10.96 -50.80 2.31
CA SER A 78 11.41 -49.57 3.01
C SER A 78 12.71 -49.84 3.74
N ARG A 79 13.80 -49.23 3.28
CA ARG A 79 15.14 -49.43 3.85
C ARG A 79 15.45 -48.35 4.87
N LEU A 80 15.90 -48.77 6.06
CA LEU A 80 16.58 -47.98 7.08
C LEU A 80 17.80 -47.29 6.46
N ILE A 81 17.95 -45.99 6.66
CA ILE A 81 19.17 -45.25 6.35
C ILE A 81 19.82 -44.89 7.68
N ALA A 82 20.79 -45.71 8.10
CA ALA A 82 21.61 -45.44 9.28
C ALA A 82 22.92 -44.78 8.85
N MET A 83 23.19 -43.61 9.40
CA MET A 83 24.42 -42.85 9.17
C MET A 83 25.16 -42.69 10.48
N ARG A 84 26.45 -42.97 10.44
CA ARG A 84 27.38 -42.74 11.53
C ARG A 84 28.49 -41.86 11.01
N GLU A 85 28.84 -40.88 11.81
CA GLU A 85 29.96 -39.97 11.60
C GLU A 85 31.29 -40.71 11.34
N SER A 86 32.23 -40.04 10.68
CA SER A 86 33.56 -40.58 10.45
C SER A 86 34.63 -39.53 10.25
N ARG A 87 35.66 -39.56 11.11
CA ARG A 87 36.91 -38.76 10.99
C ARG A 87 37.67 -38.88 9.67
N ALA A 88 37.35 -39.86 8.82
CA ALA A 88 38.02 -40.09 7.56
C ALA A 88 37.37 -39.34 6.38
N SER A 89 36.22 -38.70 6.58
CA SER A 89 35.44 -38.05 5.52
C SER A 89 34.60 -36.90 6.08
N LEU A 90 34.72 -35.71 5.47
CA LEU A 90 33.91 -34.53 5.82
C LEU A 90 32.40 -34.77 5.66
N ALA A 91 32.00 -35.62 4.72
CA ALA A 91 30.60 -35.93 4.49
C ALA A 91 30.39 -37.41 4.19
N ARG A 92 29.26 -37.93 4.68
CA ARG A 92 28.68 -39.20 4.23
C ARG A 92 27.33 -38.92 3.60
N GLU A 93 27.03 -39.59 2.50
CA GLU A 93 25.80 -39.37 1.74
C GLU A 93 25.07 -40.69 1.51
N ALA A 94 23.74 -40.63 1.61
CA ALA A 94 22.84 -41.67 1.17
C ALA A 94 21.80 -41.05 0.23
N GLU A 95 21.68 -41.60 -0.97
CA GLU A 95 20.70 -41.14 -1.96
C GLU A 95 19.60 -42.19 -2.15
N ARG A 96 18.36 -41.73 -2.29
CA ARG A 96 17.21 -42.59 -2.58
C ARG A 96 16.24 -41.90 -3.52
N VAL A 97 15.85 -42.59 -4.58
CA VAL A 97 14.77 -42.14 -5.47
C VAL A 97 13.44 -42.67 -4.95
N VAL A 98 12.45 -41.79 -4.81
CA VAL A 98 11.08 -42.13 -4.42
C VAL A 98 10.12 -41.70 -5.53
N SER A 99 9.12 -42.52 -5.82
CA SER A 99 8.09 -42.20 -6.81
C SER A 99 7.08 -41.23 -6.21
N LEU A 100 6.59 -40.27 -6.99
CA LEU A 100 5.54 -39.35 -6.56
C LEU A 100 4.15 -39.99 -6.78
N PRO A 101 3.14 -39.67 -5.95
CA PRO A 101 1.76 -40.12 -6.16
C PRO A 101 1.19 -39.57 -7.48
N ASP A 102 0.35 -40.34 -8.18
CA ASP A 102 -0.29 -39.92 -9.44
C ASP A 102 -1.04 -38.58 -9.28
N SER A 103 -0.63 -37.58 -10.06
CA SER A 103 -1.15 -36.20 -9.99
C SER A 103 -2.56 -36.03 -10.59
N SER A 104 -3.28 -37.12 -10.88
CA SER A 104 -4.56 -37.11 -11.60
C SER A 104 -5.81 -37.19 -10.70
N SER A 105 -5.67 -37.04 -9.38
CA SER A 105 -6.80 -37.02 -8.45
C SER A 105 -6.85 -35.70 -7.65
N ASP A 106 -7.87 -34.89 -7.93
CA ASP A 106 -8.17 -33.58 -7.33
C ASP A 106 -8.60 -33.68 -5.84
N ALA A 107 -7.81 -34.32 -4.98
CA ALA A 107 -8.18 -34.40 -3.57
C ALA A 107 -7.02 -34.29 -2.57
N GLY A 108 -5.76 -34.09 -2.95
CA GLY A 108 -4.75 -33.85 -1.92
C GLY A 108 -3.36 -33.47 -2.39
N ARG A 109 -2.59 -32.89 -1.47
CA ARG A 109 -1.18 -32.50 -1.68
C ARG A 109 -0.24 -33.70 -1.54
N PRO A 110 0.76 -33.88 -2.43
CA PRO A 110 1.80 -34.89 -2.25
C PRO A 110 2.79 -34.45 -1.16
N VAL A 111 3.12 -35.36 -0.24
CA VAL A 111 4.09 -35.14 0.84
C VAL A 111 5.11 -36.28 0.91
N LEU A 112 6.35 -35.99 1.27
CA LEU A 112 7.37 -36.96 1.68
C LEU A 112 7.37 -37.06 3.20
N THR A 113 7.24 -38.27 3.75
CA THR A 113 7.26 -38.53 5.19
C THR A 113 8.39 -39.47 5.56
N PHE A 114 9.04 -39.25 6.69
CA PHE A 114 10.00 -40.17 7.30
C PHE A 114 10.12 -39.95 8.81
N ASP A 115 10.62 -40.96 9.51
CA ASP A 115 10.98 -40.86 10.92
C ASP A 115 12.49 -40.63 11.05
N LEU A 116 12.89 -39.61 11.80
CA LEU A 116 14.26 -39.20 12.05
C LEU A 116 14.62 -39.39 13.53
N ARG A 117 15.58 -40.27 13.80
CA ARG A 117 16.17 -40.48 15.12
C ARG A 117 17.62 -40.00 15.13
N THR A 118 17.98 -39.24 16.16
CA THR A 118 19.30 -38.61 16.27
C THR A 118 19.94 -38.92 17.62
N ARG A 119 21.22 -39.28 17.62
CA ARG A 119 22.07 -39.31 18.82
C ARG A 119 23.32 -38.52 18.52
N LEU A 120 23.35 -37.28 18.99
CA LEU A 120 24.42 -36.33 18.71
C LEU A 120 25.48 -36.44 19.80
N ASP A 121 26.75 -36.36 19.41
CA ASP A 121 27.81 -36.11 20.39
C ASP A 121 27.76 -34.64 20.83
N SER A 122 28.38 -34.31 21.96
CA SER A 122 28.50 -32.94 22.49
C SER A 122 29.92 -32.69 22.97
N THR A 123 30.91 -33.46 22.49
CA THR A 123 32.26 -33.49 23.06
C THR A 123 33.24 -32.48 22.46
N SER A 124 32.80 -31.55 21.60
CA SER A 124 33.65 -30.51 21.04
C SER A 124 33.31 -29.09 21.51
N ASN A 125 34.33 -28.21 21.47
CA ASN A 125 34.22 -26.75 21.67
C ASN A 125 34.39 -26.01 20.32
N SER A 126 34.13 -26.66 19.19
CA SER A 126 34.36 -26.09 17.87
C SER A 126 33.31 -25.02 17.55
N ALA A 127 33.61 -24.16 16.56
CA ALA A 127 32.65 -23.16 16.08
C ALA A 127 31.58 -23.75 15.13
N ALA A 128 31.71 -25.01 14.69
CA ALA A 128 30.82 -25.66 13.74
C ALA A 128 30.50 -27.10 14.19
N SER A 129 29.25 -27.32 14.60
CA SER A 129 28.75 -28.65 15.03
C SER A 129 28.38 -29.54 13.84
N ASP A 130 28.31 -30.85 14.06
CA ASP A 130 27.84 -31.80 13.05
C ASP A 130 26.42 -31.50 12.56
N VAL A 131 26.19 -31.69 11.26
CA VAL A 131 24.91 -31.37 10.62
C VAL A 131 24.41 -32.54 9.78
N LEU A 132 23.16 -32.94 9.99
CA LEU A 132 22.43 -33.80 9.05
C LEU A 132 21.57 -32.93 8.14
N ASN A 133 21.87 -32.96 6.84
CA ASN A 133 21.12 -32.29 5.79
C ASN A 133 20.20 -33.27 5.03
N VAL A 134 19.00 -32.80 4.69
CA VAL A 134 18.06 -33.48 3.79
C VAL A 134 17.81 -32.58 2.58
N LEU A 135 18.19 -33.07 1.39
CA LEU A 135 18.11 -32.35 0.13
C LEU A 135 17.27 -33.12 -0.91
N LEU A 136 16.66 -32.41 -1.85
CA LEU A 136 15.98 -32.99 -3.01
C LEU A 136 16.70 -32.65 -4.31
N PHE A 137 16.85 -33.66 -5.18
CA PHE A 137 17.55 -33.54 -6.46
C PHE A 137 16.80 -34.25 -7.60
N ASP A 138 17.05 -33.82 -8.82
CA ASP A 138 16.50 -34.43 -10.04
C ASP A 138 17.13 -35.80 -10.26
N PRO A 139 16.36 -36.92 -10.25
CA PRO A 139 16.92 -38.26 -10.47
C PRO A 139 17.66 -38.40 -11.82
N THR A 140 17.34 -37.56 -12.80
CA THR A 140 17.96 -37.56 -14.13
C THR A 140 19.20 -36.68 -14.22
N ASP A 141 19.33 -35.71 -13.32
CA ASP A 141 20.53 -34.89 -13.13
C ASP A 141 20.76 -34.65 -11.62
N PRO A 142 21.51 -35.53 -10.94
CA PRO A 142 21.72 -35.43 -9.49
C PRO A 142 22.56 -34.23 -9.03
N THR A 143 23.03 -33.39 -9.96
CA THR A 143 23.64 -32.08 -9.65
C THR A 143 22.62 -30.95 -9.61
N LYS A 144 21.39 -31.21 -10.07
CA LYS A 144 20.31 -30.23 -10.17
C LYS A 144 19.33 -30.40 -9.01
N PRO A 145 19.19 -29.42 -8.10
CA PRO A 145 18.17 -29.44 -7.05
C PRO A 145 16.77 -29.20 -7.64
N LEU A 146 15.72 -29.70 -6.98
CA LEU A 146 14.34 -29.71 -7.51
C LEU A 146 13.37 -28.65 -6.95
N LEU A 147 13.68 -27.95 -5.85
CA LEU A 147 12.88 -26.82 -5.33
C LEU A 147 13.63 -25.48 -5.44
N GLU A 148 12.98 -24.45 -5.99
CA GLU A 148 13.47 -23.07 -6.05
C GLU A 148 13.06 -22.29 -4.79
N LEU A 149 13.97 -22.13 -3.83
CA LEU A 149 13.79 -21.34 -2.58
C LEU A 149 14.98 -20.41 -2.31
N GLY A 150 15.52 -19.75 -3.34
CA GLY A 150 16.66 -18.83 -3.18
C GLY A 150 17.99 -19.57 -2.98
N ASP A 151 18.82 -19.53 -4.03
CA ASP A 151 20.09 -20.26 -4.21
C ASP A 151 20.04 -21.80 -4.21
N LEU A 152 20.43 -22.34 -5.36
CA LEU A 152 20.52 -23.75 -5.71
C LEU A 152 21.39 -24.50 -4.67
N ASN A 153 20.78 -25.44 -3.94
CA ASN A 153 21.37 -26.41 -2.98
C ASN A 153 21.09 -26.19 -1.47
N ALA A 154 20.15 -25.33 -1.08
CA ALA A 154 19.75 -25.24 0.33
C ALA A 154 19.10 -26.54 0.86
N PRO A 155 19.50 -27.06 2.04
CA PRO A 155 18.84 -28.22 2.66
C PRO A 155 17.41 -27.86 3.05
N LEU A 156 16.47 -28.77 2.80
CA LEU A 156 15.08 -28.61 3.25
C LEU A 156 14.95 -28.75 4.76
N LEU A 157 15.84 -29.56 5.34
CA LEU A 157 16.00 -29.75 6.78
C LEU A 157 17.49 -29.92 7.06
N ALA A 158 18.02 -29.12 7.97
CA ALA A 158 19.33 -29.28 8.58
C ALA A 158 19.16 -29.50 10.08
N VAL A 159 19.74 -30.55 10.65
CA VAL A 159 19.66 -30.85 12.08
C VAL A 159 21.05 -30.90 12.67
N ASN A 160 21.31 -30.06 13.67
CA ASN A 160 22.56 -30.04 14.44
C ASN A 160 22.30 -30.27 15.93
N GLU A 161 23.36 -30.20 16.74
CA GLU A 161 23.33 -30.43 18.20
C GLU A 161 22.37 -29.54 18.98
N SER A 162 22.13 -28.33 18.49
CA SER A 162 21.42 -27.28 19.21
C SER A 162 20.00 -27.04 18.71
N ARG A 163 19.71 -27.33 17.44
CA ARG A 163 18.42 -27.04 16.79
C ARG A 163 18.25 -27.76 15.44
N ALA A 164 17.00 -27.80 14.97
CA ALA A 164 16.65 -28.14 13.60
C ALA A 164 16.29 -26.85 12.84
N GLU A 165 16.87 -26.69 11.66
CA GLU A 165 16.67 -25.58 10.73
C GLU A 165 15.89 -26.09 9.52
N PHE A 166 14.72 -25.51 9.27
CA PHE A 166 13.90 -25.86 8.12
C PHE A 166 12.92 -24.72 7.82
N ASP A 167 12.44 -24.66 6.59
CA ASP A 167 11.36 -23.75 6.22
C ASP A 167 10.01 -24.33 6.68
N PRO A 168 9.32 -23.72 7.67
CA PRO A 168 8.04 -24.23 8.17
C PRO A 168 6.92 -24.18 7.12
N ARG A 169 7.12 -23.48 5.98
CA ARG A 169 6.20 -23.50 4.83
C ARG A 169 6.18 -24.85 4.13
N ILE A 170 7.27 -25.62 4.22
CA ILE A 170 7.49 -26.82 3.42
C ILE A 170 7.73 -28.03 4.30
N VAL A 171 8.41 -27.86 5.43
CA VAL A 171 8.72 -28.95 6.36
C VAL A 171 7.93 -28.79 7.65
N THR A 172 7.23 -29.85 8.04
CA THR A 172 6.59 -30.00 9.34
C THR A 172 7.31 -31.09 10.11
N MET A 173 7.84 -30.75 11.29
CA MET A 173 8.47 -31.71 12.20
C MET A 173 7.64 -31.87 13.46
N ARG A 174 7.23 -33.11 13.79
CA ARG A 174 6.48 -33.46 15.00
C ARG A 174 7.20 -34.60 15.70
N GLN A 175 7.94 -34.28 16.75
CA GLN A 175 8.83 -35.25 17.45
C GLN A 175 9.85 -35.85 16.47
N GLU A 176 9.83 -37.17 16.28
CA GLU A 176 10.70 -37.89 15.35
C GLU A 176 10.14 -37.90 13.92
N GLN A 177 8.89 -37.49 13.68
CA GLN A 177 8.28 -37.54 12.33
C GLN A 177 8.51 -36.24 11.56
N VAL A 178 9.02 -36.35 10.34
CA VAL A 178 9.22 -35.26 9.38
C VAL A 178 8.28 -35.42 8.19
N GLU A 179 7.60 -34.35 7.80
CA GLU A 179 6.74 -34.26 6.62
C GLU A 179 7.20 -33.09 5.74
N ILE A 180 7.45 -33.33 4.45
CA ILE A 180 7.90 -32.33 3.46
C ILE A 180 6.84 -32.21 2.37
N ASP A 181 6.36 -31.00 2.11
CA ASP A 181 5.43 -30.70 1.02
C ASP A 181 6.12 -30.73 -0.34
N LEU A 182 5.61 -31.54 -1.27
CA LEU A 182 6.16 -31.72 -2.62
C LEU A 182 5.30 -31.06 -3.70
N SER A 183 4.28 -30.28 -3.33
CA SER A 183 3.27 -29.73 -4.25
C SER A 183 3.82 -28.81 -5.32
N SER A 184 4.97 -28.19 -5.08
CA SER A 184 5.65 -27.30 -6.03
C SER A 184 6.42 -28.02 -7.13
N LEU A 185 6.64 -29.34 -7.00
CA LEU A 185 7.38 -30.15 -7.97
C LEU A 185 6.49 -30.48 -9.18
N ARG A 186 6.63 -29.73 -10.28
CA ARG A 186 5.87 -29.96 -11.53
C ARG A 186 6.66 -30.84 -12.51
N GLY A 187 6.03 -31.93 -12.97
CA GLY A 187 6.48 -32.67 -14.16
C GLY A 187 7.48 -33.81 -13.94
N SER A 188 7.69 -34.24 -12.69
CA SER A 188 8.51 -35.42 -12.37
C SER A 188 7.67 -36.50 -11.71
N ASP A 189 7.78 -37.74 -12.18
CA ASP A 189 7.12 -38.91 -11.54
C ASP A 189 7.95 -39.48 -10.38
N GLN A 190 9.16 -38.94 -10.19
CA GLN A 190 10.14 -39.38 -9.20
C GLN A 190 10.93 -38.18 -8.66
N VAL A 191 11.37 -38.27 -7.40
CA VAL A 191 12.24 -37.29 -6.75
C VAL A 191 13.41 -38.02 -6.08
N GLY A 192 14.62 -37.48 -6.22
CA GLY A 192 15.80 -37.95 -5.51
C GLY A 192 15.89 -37.28 -4.15
N VAL A 193 16.05 -38.06 -3.10
CA VAL A 193 16.29 -37.60 -1.73
C VAL A 193 17.74 -37.90 -1.37
N ARG A 194 18.52 -36.89 -1.00
CA ARG A 194 19.88 -37.05 -0.47
C ARG A 194 19.88 -36.71 1.01
N ILE A 195 20.33 -37.65 1.83
CA ILE A 195 20.62 -37.44 3.24
C ILE A 195 22.13 -37.35 3.36
N GLN A 196 22.63 -36.24 3.89
CA GLN A 196 24.05 -35.94 3.99
C GLN A 196 24.39 -35.65 5.45
N LEU A 197 25.27 -36.45 6.04
CA LEU A 197 25.84 -36.21 7.36
C LEU A 197 27.19 -35.53 7.19
N LEU A 198 27.31 -34.31 7.71
CA LEU A 198 28.53 -33.50 7.72
C LEU A 198 29.22 -33.61 9.09
N SER A 199 30.51 -33.98 9.04
CA SER A 199 31.41 -34.11 10.18
C SER A 199 32.30 -32.88 10.26
N LEU A 200 31.82 -31.82 10.92
CA LEU A 200 32.44 -30.48 10.83
C LEU A 200 33.51 -30.24 11.89
N ASP A 201 33.34 -30.80 13.09
CA ASP A 201 34.26 -30.61 14.22
C ASP A 201 35.39 -31.66 14.28
N GLY A 202 35.33 -32.68 13.44
CA GLY A 202 36.36 -33.70 13.29
C GLY A 202 36.43 -34.70 14.43
N ASP A 203 35.36 -34.85 15.24
CA ASP A 203 35.25 -35.90 16.23
C ASP A 203 34.53 -37.16 15.71
N ASP A 204 34.01 -38.02 16.58
CA ASP A 204 33.28 -39.24 16.18
C ASP A 204 32.28 -39.56 17.30
N GLY A 205 31.00 -39.49 17.04
CA GLY A 205 29.98 -39.85 18.03
C GLY A 205 28.54 -39.65 17.57
N SER A 206 28.32 -38.83 16.54
CA SER A 206 26.99 -38.56 16.01
C SER A 206 26.43 -39.73 15.19
N ARG A 207 25.17 -40.10 15.46
CA ARG A 207 24.41 -41.13 14.74
C ARG A 207 23.04 -40.63 14.35
N PHE A 208 22.64 -40.90 13.12
CA PHE A 208 21.34 -40.55 12.57
C PHE A 208 20.71 -41.76 11.93
N VAL A 209 19.41 -41.94 12.15
CA VAL A 209 18.62 -42.98 11.51
C VAL A 209 17.40 -42.35 10.88
N VAL A 210 17.21 -42.63 9.59
CA VAL A 210 16.00 -42.31 8.84
C VAL A 210 15.25 -43.60 8.52
N GLU A 211 14.02 -43.69 9.01
CA GLU A 211 13.09 -44.80 8.82
C GLU A 211 11.85 -44.35 8.04
N ASN A 212 11.14 -45.31 7.43
CA ASN A 212 9.83 -45.06 6.82
C ASN A 212 9.80 -43.93 5.77
N LEU A 213 10.88 -43.73 5.01
CA LEU A 213 10.95 -42.74 3.93
C LEU A 213 10.02 -43.13 2.77
N GLU A 214 8.88 -42.46 2.69
CA GLU A 214 7.80 -42.74 1.73
C GLU A 214 7.01 -41.48 1.35
N THR A 215 6.34 -41.51 0.19
CA THR A 215 5.47 -40.42 -0.27
C THR A 215 4.00 -40.74 -0.06
N GLN A 216 3.20 -39.77 0.39
CA GLN A 216 1.76 -39.91 0.63
C GLN A 216 0.95 -38.74 0.04
N THR A 217 -0.36 -38.88 -0.07
CA THR A 217 -1.29 -37.80 -0.46
C THR A 217 -2.13 -37.37 0.76
N ARG A 218 -2.17 -36.07 1.07
CA ARG A 218 -2.88 -35.48 2.24
C ARG A 218 -4.07 -34.59 1.81
N LEU A 219 -5.24 -34.76 2.44
CA LEU A 219 -6.50 -34.02 2.16
C LEU A 219 -6.66 -32.78 3.08
N GLU A 220 -6.56 -31.54 2.54
CA GLU A 220 -6.90 -30.16 3.05
C GLU A 220 -6.37 -29.66 4.45
N PRO A 221 -6.26 -28.34 4.79
CA PRO A 221 -6.51 -27.08 4.06
C PRO A 221 -5.25 -26.22 3.81
N THR A 222 -5.22 -25.43 2.73
CA THR A 222 -4.13 -24.50 2.40
C THR A 222 -4.22 -23.17 3.16
N LEU A 223 -3.18 -22.86 3.94
CA LEU A 223 -2.89 -21.52 4.45
C LEU A 223 -1.90 -20.87 3.47
N GLU A 224 -2.36 -19.91 2.66
CA GLU A 224 -1.46 -19.07 1.88
C GLU A 224 -0.80 -18.04 2.79
N PHE A 225 0.52 -18.16 2.97
CA PHE A 225 1.35 -17.10 3.51
C PHE A 225 2.21 -16.51 2.39
N ALA A 226 2.09 -15.21 2.13
CA ALA A 226 3.07 -14.44 1.39
C ALA A 226 4.13 -13.91 2.38
N PHE A 227 5.39 -14.29 2.19
CA PHE A 227 6.52 -13.72 2.90
C PHE A 227 7.62 -13.31 1.92
N ALA A 228 8.22 -12.15 2.18
CA ALA A 228 9.31 -11.61 1.39
C ALA A 228 10.57 -12.47 1.56
N GLU A 229 11.26 -12.74 0.44
CA GLU A 229 12.64 -13.22 0.47
C GLU A 229 13.52 -12.17 1.16
N THR A 230 14.16 -12.55 2.27
CA THR A 230 15.26 -11.77 2.82
C THR A 230 16.51 -12.06 2.00
N ASP A 231 16.92 -11.12 1.15
CA ASP A 231 18.24 -11.12 0.51
C ASP A 231 19.32 -11.19 1.61
N ILE A 232 20.00 -12.34 1.72
CA ILE A 232 21.13 -12.50 2.63
C ILE A 232 22.34 -11.83 1.97
N PRO A 233 22.96 -10.81 2.59
CA PRO A 233 24.04 -10.08 1.96
C PRO A 233 25.27 -10.99 1.76
N THR A 234 25.66 -11.18 0.51
CA THR A 234 26.96 -11.71 0.11
C THR A 234 27.91 -10.55 -0.15
N LEU A 235 29.02 -10.50 0.60
CA LEU A 235 30.01 -9.44 0.44
C LEU A 235 30.95 -9.74 -0.73
N ALA A 236 31.02 -8.82 -1.69
CA ALA A 236 32.04 -8.86 -2.73
C ALA A 236 33.44 -8.67 -2.09
N PRO A 237 34.53 -9.28 -2.64
CA PRO A 237 35.89 -9.23 -2.09
C PRO A 237 36.55 -7.83 -1.93
N GLY A 238 35.82 -6.73 -2.09
CA GLY A 238 36.35 -5.39 -2.38
C GLY A 238 36.33 -4.34 -1.26
N LEU A 239 35.73 -4.59 -0.08
CA LEU A 239 35.79 -3.66 1.06
C LEU A 239 36.79 -4.17 2.11
N ALA A 240 38.08 -4.06 1.80
CA ALA A 240 39.15 -4.44 2.72
C ALA A 240 39.34 -3.36 3.80
N VAL A 241 39.04 -3.70 5.05
CA VAL A 241 39.45 -2.97 6.26
C VAL A 241 40.85 -3.42 6.71
N ASP A 242 41.64 -2.54 7.33
CA ASP A 242 42.95 -2.91 7.89
C ASP A 242 42.77 -3.74 9.17
N GLY A 243 42.90 -5.06 9.04
CA GLY A 243 42.74 -6.01 10.16
C GLY A 243 43.73 -5.82 11.32
N ALA A 244 44.77 -4.99 11.18
CA ALA A 244 45.71 -4.67 12.26
C ALA A 244 45.12 -3.74 13.34
N ALA A 245 44.04 -3.02 13.03
CA ALA A 245 43.40 -2.06 13.94
C ALA A 245 42.40 -2.70 14.93
N PHE A 246 42.10 -4.00 14.77
CA PHE A 246 41.04 -4.68 15.51
C PHE A 246 41.59 -5.49 16.70
N VAL A 247 40.92 -5.39 17.84
CA VAL A 247 41.26 -6.11 19.10
C VAL A 247 40.28 -7.24 19.36
N ALA A 248 40.66 -8.24 20.16
CA ALA A 248 39.81 -9.38 20.49
C ALA A 248 38.50 -8.94 21.18
N ALA A 249 37.38 -9.55 20.76
CA ALA A 249 36.05 -9.32 21.32
C ALA A 249 35.55 -10.56 22.06
N ASP A 250 36.21 -10.92 23.17
CA ASP A 250 35.98 -12.17 23.93
C ASP A 250 34.56 -12.34 24.50
N GLN A 251 33.72 -11.30 24.39
CA GLN A 251 32.33 -11.32 24.84
C GLN A 251 31.34 -11.52 23.68
N VAL A 252 31.80 -11.70 22.45
CA VAL A 252 30.95 -11.95 21.29
C VAL A 252 30.99 -13.42 20.96
N VAL A 253 29.82 -14.05 20.92
CA VAL A 253 29.63 -15.44 20.51
C VAL A 253 29.30 -15.45 19.02
N VAL A 254 29.86 -16.41 18.29
CA VAL A 254 29.55 -16.60 16.87
C VAL A 254 28.75 -17.86 16.71
N ASP A 255 27.65 -17.74 15.98
CA ASP A 255 26.80 -18.85 15.58
C ASP A 255 27.03 -19.10 14.08
N VAL A 256 27.19 -20.37 13.70
CA VAL A 256 27.36 -20.83 12.31
C VAL A 256 26.13 -21.66 11.95
N ASP A 257 25.38 -21.17 10.97
CA ASP A 257 24.04 -21.63 10.61
C ASP A 257 23.98 -21.98 9.11
N ASN A 258 22.93 -22.69 8.67
CA ASN A 258 22.68 -22.98 7.25
C ASN A 258 23.91 -23.58 6.53
N VAL A 259 24.53 -24.62 7.11
CA VAL A 259 25.73 -25.24 6.53
C VAL A 259 25.37 -26.17 5.37
N ILE A 260 25.91 -25.88 4.19
CA ILE A 260 25.64 -26.58 2.94
C ILE A 260 26.96 -27.08 2.35
N PHE A 261 27.02 -28.37 2.00
CA PHE A 261 28.20 -28.94 1.35
C PHE A 261 27.88 -29.54 -0.02
N ASP A 262 28.56 -29.04 -1.05
CA ASP A 262 28.60 -29.66 -2.37
C ASP A 262 29.84 -30.56 -2.47
N SER A 263 29.62 -31.86 -2.29
CA SER A 263 30.66 -32.90 -2.37
C SER A 263 31.28 -33.06 -3.75
N ARG A 264 30.64 -32.56 -4.81
CA ARG A 264 31.12 -32.66 -6.20
C ARG A 264 31.95 -31.45 -6.58
N ALA A 265 31.59 -30.27 -6.06
CA ALA A 265 32.34 -29.03 -6.26
C ALA A 265 33.45 -28.83 -5.20
N GLY A 266 33.44 -29.60 -4.12
CA GLY A 266 34.35 -29.40 -2.99
C GLY A 266 34.10 -28.07 -2.27
N ARG A 267 32.85 -27.59 -2.25
CA ARG A 267 32.48 -26.26 -1.73
C ARG A 267 31.55 -26.38 -0.53
N LEU A 268 31.93 -25.73 0.56
CA LEU A 268 31.11 -25.60 1.77
C LEU A 268 30.63 -24.15 1.88
N VAL A 269 29.36 -23.94 2.20
CA VAL A 269 28.75 -22.62 2.41
C VAL A 269 28.11 -22.61 3.79
N ALA A 270 28.26 -21.52 4.53
CA ALA A 270 27.63 -21.35 5.84
C ALA A 270 27.27 -19.88 6.08
N ASP A 271 26.24 -19.62 6.88
CA ASP A 271 25.87 -18.28 7.31
C ASP A 271 26.43 -18.04 8.72
N ILE A 272 27.12 -16.92 8.93
CA ILE A 272 27.69 -16.54 10.23
C ILE A 272 26.89 -15.41 10.87
N ARG A 273 26.67 -15.50 12.19
CA ARG A 273 26.05 -14.45 13.01
C ARG A 273 26.88 -14.18 14.25
N ALA A 274 27.03 -12.91 14.62
CA ALA A 274 27.73 -12.51 15.82
C ALA A 274 26.74 -11.97 16.86
N THR A 275 26.73 -12.56 18.06
CA THR A 275 25.89 -12.17 19.20
C THR A 275 26.75 -11.57 20.31
N ASN A 276 26.55 -10.29 20.62
CA ASN A 276 27.31 -9.62 21.68
C ASN A 276 26.76 -9.96 23.08
N ARG A 277 27.58 -10.46 24.00
CA ARG A 277 27.24 -10.69 25.42
C ARG A 277 27.88 -9.67 26.37
N GLY A 278 28.64 -8.71 25.84
CA GLY A 278 29.36 -7.68 26.57
C GLY A 278 28.74 -6.27 26.41
N PRO A 279 29.52 -5.21 26.70
CA PRO A 279 29.08 -3.82 26.46
C PRO A 279 28.88 -3.54 24.97
N SER A 280 28.11 -2.51 24.62
CA SER A 280 27.84 -2.13 23.23
C SER A 280 29.12 -1.91 22.44
N LEU A 281 29.21 -2.54 21.27
CA LEU A 281 30.34 -2.44 20.34
C LEU A 281 29.98 -1.52 19.19
N GLY A 282 30.98 -0.87 18.58
CA GLY A 282 30.80 -0.16 17.31
C GLY A 282 30.57 -1.12 16.13
N ARG A 283 30.37 -0.58 14.93
CA ARG A 283 30.11 -1.38 13.72
C ARG A 283 31.36 -1.97 13.09
N GLU A 284 32.53 -1.41 13.38
CA GLU A 284 33.80 -1.98 12.97
C GLU A 284 34.00 -3.34 13.66
N MET A 285 33.64 -4.42 12.98
CA MET A 285 33.85 -5.79 13.45
C MET A 285 34.28 -6.68 12.29
N ILE A 286 35.18 -7.63 12.57
CA ILE A 286 35.61 -8.66 11.62
C ILE A 286 35.51 -10.04 12.27
N ALA A 287 35.09 -11.03 11.48
CA ALA A 287 35.16 -12.44 11.86
C ALA A 287 36.44 -13.05 11.29
N VAL A 288 37.37 -13.47 12.15
CA VAL A 288 38.67 -14.02 11.77
C VAL A 288 38.65 -15.54 11.87
N PHE A 289 39.06 -16.22 10.80
CA PHE A 289 39.17 -17.68 10.72
C PHE A 289 40.61 -18.08 11.08
N GLU A 290 40.83 -18.49 12.32
CA GLU A 290 42.13 -18.92 12.84
C GLU A 290 42.25 -20.45 12.77
N GLY A 291 43.45 -20.95 12.44
CA GLY A 291 43.72 -22.39 12.50
C GLY A 291 43.14 -23.23 11.35
N LEU A 292 42.78 -22.63 10.20
CA LEU A 292 42.24 -23.35 9.05
C LEU A 292 43.10 -24.59 8.66
N PRO A 293 42.48 -25.77 8.46
CA PRO A 293 43.19 -26.98 8.04
C PRO A 293 43.85 -26.84 6.66
N SER A 294 44.90 -27.63 6.41
CA SER A 294 45.57 -27.67 5.11
C SER A 294 44.58 -28.06 4.01
N GLY A 295 44.46 -27.22 2.97
CA GLY A 295 43.54 -27.43 1.84
C GLY A 295 42.19 -26.71 1.96
N VAL A 296 41.90 -26.07 3.10
CA VAL A 296 40.69 -25.25 3.29
C VAL A 296 40.98 -23.78 3.00
N ASN A 297 40.21 -23.16 2.11
CA ASN A 297 40.33 -21.73 1.78
C ASN A 297 38.98 -21.02 1.86
N VAL A 298 38.92 -19.85 2.49
CA VAL A 298 37.73 -18.98 2.47
C VAL A 298 37.69 -18.22 1.14
N LEU A 299 36.72 -18.52 0.29
CA LEU A 299 36.62 -18.03 -1.09
C LEU A 299 36.18 -16.56 -1.17
N ASN A 300 35.34 -16.13 -0.24
CA ASN A 300 34.79 -14.77 -0.19
C ASN A 300 35.35 -13.94 0.98
N ALA A 301 36.58 -14.22 1.42
CA ALA A 301 37.24 -13.44 2.47
C ALA A 301 37.35 -11.96 2.08
N SER A 302 37.05 -11.07 3.03
CA SER A 302 37.21 -9.61 2.86
C SER A 302 38.67 -9.16 2.92
N GLY A 303 39.56 -10.00 3.47
CA GLY A 303 40.99 -9.73 3.54
C GLY A 303 41.76 -10.76 4.39
N MET A 304 43.02 -10.45 4.66
CA MET A 304 43.92 -11.25 5.51
C MET A 304 44.41 -10.40 6.69
N THR A 305 44.47 -10.99 7.88
CA THR A 305 45.12 -10.37 9.04
C THR A 305 46.64 -10.35 8.87
N THR A 306 47.35 -9.57 9.69
CA THR A 306 48.84 -9.54 9.70
C THR A 306 49.47 -10.88 10.06
N ALA A 307 48.72 -11.78 10.71
CA ALA A 307 49.12 -13.15 11.02
C ALA A 307 48.85 -14.15 9.86
N GLY A 308 48.24 -13.69 8.76
CA GLY A 308 47.92 -14.52 7.59
C GLY A 308 46.57 -15.25 7.65
N SER A 309 45.77 -15.04 8.71
CA SER A 309 44.42 -15.61 8.82
C SER A 309 43.40 -14.80 7.99
N PRO A 310 42.53 -15.44 7.19
CA PRO A 310 41.48 -14.75 6.45
C PRO A 310 40.39 -14.22 7.40
N PHE A 311 39.70 -13.15 6.99
CA PHE A 311 38.58 -12.60 7.75
C PHE A 311 37.43 -12.10 6.86
N ILE A 312 36.24 -12.00 7.44
CA ILE A 312 35.03 -11.41 6.84
C ILE A 312 34.69 -10.11 7.56
N ASN A 313 34.42 -9.04 6.80
CA ASN A 313 33.95 -7.76 7.34
C ASN A 313 32.48 -7.88 7.77
N LEU A 314 32.19 -7.63 9.05
CA LEU A 314 30.83 -7.71 9.61
C LEU A 314 30.14 -6.34 9.69
N GLU A 315 30.82 -5.24 9.37
CA GLU A 315 30.25 -3.89 9.41
C GLU A 315 28.92 -3.73 8.64
N PRO A 316 28.73 -4.36 7.46
CA PRO A 316 27.47 -4.29 6.73
C PRO A 316 26.32 -5.04 7.42
N ALA A 317 26.63 -6.03 8.25
CA ALA A 317 25.65 -6.82 9.00
C ALA A 317 25.43 -6.30 10.44
N ALA A 318 26.27 -5.37 10.89
CA ALA A 318 26.10 -4.69 12.16
C ALA A 318 24.93 -3.69 12.07
N PRO A 319 24.00 -3.69 13.05
CA PRO A 319 22.95 -2.68 13.13
C PRO A 319 23.53 -1.26 13.24
N ARG A 320 22.71 -0.23 12.95
CA ARG A 320 23.09 1.18 13.15
C ARG A 320 23.44 1.43 14.62
N GLY A 321 24.57 2.10 14.89
CA GLY A 321 25.11 2.31 16.25
C GLY A 321 25.81 1.06 16.80
N GLY A 322 26.05 0.07 15.96
CA GLY A 322 26.76 -1.15 16.31
C GLY A 322 25.94 -2.17 17.09
N LEU A 323 26.65 -3.08 17.75
CA LEU A 323 26.07 -4.27 18.35
C LEU A 323 25.88 -4.07 19.85
N ARG A 324 24.65 -3.75 20.26
CA ARG A 324 24.26 -3.63 21.68
C ARG A 324 24.42 -4.94 22.44
N ALA A 325 24.43 -4.87 23.76
CA ALA A 325 24.40 -6.06 24.62
C ALA A 325 23.19 -6.95 24.29
N ASN A 326 23.45 -8.24 24.07
CA ASN A 326 22.52 -9.29 23.63
C ASN A 326 21.91 -9.10 22.23
N ALA A 327 22.41 -8.16 21.43
CA ALA A 327 22.00 -8.04 20.03
C ALA A 327 22.86 -8.95 19.13
N THR A 328 22.27 -9.35 18.00
CA THR A 328 22.88 -10.22 16.98
C THR A 328 22.94 -9.49 15.63
N THR A 329 23.99 -9.73 14.85
CA THR A 329 24.11 -9.21 13.48
C THR A 329 23.10 -9.88 12.54
N THR A 330 22.81 -9.27 11.39
CA THR A 330 22.22 -10.04 10.29
C THR A 330 23.19 -11.15 9.85
N PRO A 331 22.70 -12.27 9.29
CA PRO A 331 23.58 -13.32 8.80
C PRO A 331 24.40 -12.85 7.60
N ILE A 332 25.66 -13.26 7.54
CA ILE A 332 26.52 -13.12 6.36
C ILE A 332 26.89 -14.50 5.84
N ARG A 333 26.72 -14.71 4.53
CA ARG A 333 27.11 -15.95 3.87
C ARG A 333 28.62 -16.01 3.64
N VAL A 334 29.24 -17.12 4.03
CA VAL A 334 30.67 -17.42 3.88
C VAL A 334 30.84 -18.71 3.10
N GLU A 335 31.85 -18.74 2.24
CA GLU A 335 32.11 -19.87 1.34
C GLU A 335 33.53 -20.38 1.50
N PHE A 336 33.68 -21.70 1.50
CA PHE A 336 34.94 -22.40 1.65
C PHE A 336 35.16 -23.37 0.47
N ASP A 337 36.39 -23.42 -0.03
CA ASP A 337 36.90 -24.54 -0.82
C ASP A 337 37.51 -25.56 0.15
N VAL A 338 37.03 -26.79 0.07
CA VAL A 338 37.37 -27.92 0.94
C VAL A 338 37.68 -29.18 0.12
N THR A 339 37.98 -29.02 -1.18
CA THR A 339 38.13 -30.13 -2.15
C THR A 339 39.04 -31.27 -1.68
N ASP A 340 40.11 -30.95 -0.96
CA ASP A 340 41.11 -31.92 -0.47
C ASP A 340 41.12 -32.06 1.07
N ALA A 341 40.12 -31.52 1.77
CA ALA A 341 40.09 -31.46 3.23
C ALA A 341 39.26 -32.59 3.86
N PRO A 342 39.83 -33.42 4.76
CA PRO A 342 39.09 -34.47 5.45
C PRO A 342 38.20 -33.96 6.60
N ALA A 343 38.41 -32.71 7.06
CA ALA A 343 37.66 -32.03 8.13
C ALA A 343 37.81 -30.50 7.98
N VAL A 344 36.88 -29.74 8.56
CA VAL A 344 36.83 -28.28 8.50
C VAL A 344 36.74 -27.69 9.91
N ASP A 345 37.66 -28.11 10.78
CA ASP A 345 37.79 -27.61 12.15
C ASP A 345 38.61 -26.30 12.17
N PHE A 346 38.00 -25.21 12.66
CA PHE A 346 38.65 -23.90 12.77
C PHE A 346 38.11 -23.08 13.95
N ASP A 347 38.96 -22.19 14.45
CA ASP A 347 38.59 -21.20 15.47
C ASP A 347 38.02 -19.96 14.77
N LEU A 348 36.73 -19.67 14.98
CA LEU A 348 36.11 -18.43 14.51
C LEU A 348 36.04 -17.40 15.64
N ARG A 349 36.74 -16.26 15.47
CA ARG A 349 36.80 -15.22 16.50
C ARG A 349 36.42 -13.86 15.97
N ILE A 350 35.56 -13.16 16.72
CA ILE A 350 35.26 -11.75 16.43
C ILE A 350 36.36 -10.86 16.99
N ARG A 351 36.82 -9.94 16.14
CA ARG A 351 37.63 -8.80 16.55
C ARG A 351 36.86 -7.52 16.28
N ARG A 352 37.02 -6.54 17.16
CA ARG A 352 36.32 -5.25 17.13
C ARG A 352 37.29 -4.10 16.96
N GLY A 353 36.82 -3.05 16.30
CA GLY A 353 37.45 -1.73 16.29
C GLY A 353 37.12 -0.94 17.57
N ALA A 354 36.90 0.36 17.42
CA ALA A 354 36.55 1.24 18.52
C ALA A 354 35.18 0.87 19.16
N LEU A 355 34.96 1.30 20.41
CA LEU A 355 33.62 1.23 21.02
C LEU A 355 32.75 2.34 20.44
N ASN A 356 31.44 2.10 20.36
CA ASN A 356 30.47 3.11 19.92
C ASN A 356 30.50 4.34 20.82
N SER A 357 30.67 5.50 20.21
CA SER A 357 30.65 6.85 20.77
C SER A 357 29.28 7.47 20.57
N ALA A 358 28.83 8.32 21.48
CA ALA A 358 27.57 9.04 21.26
C ALA A 358 27.76 10.12 20.20
N PRO A 359 26.73 10.41 19.39
CA PRO A 359 26.78 11.50 18.44
C PRO A 359 26.91 12.85 19.16
N THR A 360 27.59 13.80 18.53
CA THR A 360 27.70 15.18 19.03
C THR A 360 26.71 16.05 18.29
N LEU A 361 25.92 16.85 19.02
CA LEU A 361 24.95 17.80 18.46
C LEU A 361 25.43 19.24 18.75
N ALA A 362 25.47 20.08 17.71
CA ALA A 362 25.73 21.51 17.85
C ALA A 362 24.52 22.23 18.46
N SER A 363 24.78 23.12 19.42
CA SER A 363 23.72 23.79 20.17
C SER A 363 22.87 24.74 19.32
N LEU A 364 21.54 24.64 19.44
CA LEU A 364 20.57 25.50 18.76
C LEU A 364 20.21 26.76 19.55
N GLY A 365 20.37 26.74 20.87
CA GLY A 365 20.08 27.88 21.75
C GLY A 365 18.59 28.27 21.78
N ILE A 366 18.32 29.58 21.90
CA ILE A 366 16.96 30.14 21.91
C ILE A 366 16.58 30.59 20.50
N LEU A 367 15.43 30.11 20.03
CA LEU A 367 14.84 30.47 18.74
C LEU A 367 13.68 31.45 18.95
N THR A 368 13.61 32.50 18.14
CA THR A 368 12.46 33.43 18.13
C THR A 368 11.86 33.48 16.74
N MET A 369 10.52 33.37 16.67
CA MET A 369 9.75 33.34 15.43
C MET A 369 8.41 34.07 15.55
N HIS A 370 7.81 34.42 14.42
CA HIS A 370 6.45 34.93 14.32
C HIS A 370 5.49 33.88 13.75
N PRO A 371 4.18 33.92 14.08
CA PRO A 371 3.20 33.04 13.46
C PRO A 371 3.21 33.14 11.92
N GLY A 372 3.18 31.99 11.25
CA GLY A 372 3.23 31.87 9.80
C GLY A 372 4.63 31.89 9.19
N GLU A 373 5.66 32.28 9.95
CA GLU A 373 7.06 32.19 9.50
C GLU A 373 7.44 30.72 9.27
N VAL A 374 8.08 30.43 8.13
CA VAL A 374 8.70 29.12 7.90
C VAL A 374 10.19 29.28 8.08
N ARG A 375 10.78 28.56 9.03
CA ARG A 375 12.22 28.52 9.23
C ARG A 375 12.72 27.09 9.18
N THR A 376 13.67 26.86 8.30
CA THR A 376 14.34 25.57 8.15
C THR A 376 15.74 25.67 8.73
N ILE A 377 16.07 24.77 9.65
CA ILE A 377 17.37 24.72 10.34
C ILE A 377 17.97 23.33 10.13
N GLN A 378 19.15 23.29 9.52
CA GLN A 378 19.92 22.05 9.42
C GLN A 378 20.57 21.75 10.78
N LEU A 379 20.18 20.64 11.40
CA LEU A 379 20.80 20.16 12.62
C LEU A 379 22.21 19.68 12.33
N ALA A 380 23.21 20.40 12.83
CA ALA A 380 24.60 20.01 12.71
C ALA A 380 24.93 18.98 13.81
N ALA A 381 24.95 17.71 13.44
CA ALA A 381 25.39 16.64 14.30
C ALA A 381 26.43 15.77 13.59
N THR A 382 27.41 15.28 14.34
CA THR A 382 28.48 14.41 13.83
C THR A 382 28.69 13.25 14.78
N ASP A 383 28.90 12.08 14.21
CA ASP A 383 29.29 10.89 14.95
C ASP A 383 30.74 10.53 14.66
N ALA A 384 31.47 10.15 15.71
CA ALA A 384 32.90 9.85 15.60
C ALA A 384 33.17 8.52 14.90
N ASP A 385 32.19 7.61 14.91
CA ASP A 385 32.28 6.27 14.31
C ASP A 385 31.69 6.24 12.89
N GLY A 386 31.24 7.41 12.38
CA GLY A 386 30.70 7.55 11.03
C GLY A 386 29.28 7.01 10.87
N ASP A 387 28.57 6.81 11.99
CA ASP A 387 27.25 6.18 11.96
C ASP A 387 26.15 7.08 11.37
N PRO A 388 25.21 6.51 10.58
CA PRO A 388 24.05 7.25 10.11
C PRO A 388 23.18 7.71 11.28
N LEU A 389 22.91 9.01 11.34
CA LEU A 389 22.19 9.63 12.45
C LEU A 389 20.68 9.63 12.27
N ALA A 390 19.98 9.35 13.36
CA ALA A 390 18.54 9.48 13.49
C ALA A 390 18.21 10.65 14.40
N TYR A 391 17.34 11.53 13.94
CA TYR A 391 16.93 12.72 14.67
C TYR A 391 15.48 12.59 15.11
N SER A 392 15.16 13.02 16.33
CA SER A 392 13.81 13.00 16.88
C SER A 392 13.57 14.19 17.80
N LEU A 393 12.30 14.60 17.93
CA LEU A 393 11.86 15.67 18.81
C LEU A 393 10.95 15.11 19.90
N THR A 394 11.19 15.51 21.15
CA THR A 394 10.34 15.11 22.29
C THR A 394 9.82 16.36 23.01
N PRO A 395 8.50 16.50 23.24
CA PRO A 395 7.97 17.56 24.09
C PRO A 395 8.44 17.38 25.54
N LEU A 396 8.76 18.47 26.24
CA LEU A 396 9.07 18.42 27.66
C LEU A 396 7.81 18.24 28.51
N ALA A 397 7.88 17.35 29.50
CA ALA A 397 6.75 17.05 30.37
C ALA A 397 6.27 18.30 31.13
N GLY A 398 4.96 18.58 31.07
CA GLY A 398 4.34 19.74 31.72
C GLY A 398 4.44 21.06 30.94
N GLN A 399 4.93 21.04 29.70
CA GLN A 399 4.92 22.19 28.78
C GLN A 399 3.69 22.16 27.84
N PRO A 400 3.34 23.29 27.19
CA PRO A 400 2.31 23.31 26.15
C PRO A 400 2.64 22.37 24.98
N PRO A 401 1.64 21.89 24.21
CA PRO A 401 1.88 21.14 22.98
C PRO A 401 2.82 21.91 22.05
N LEU A 402 3.72 21.18 21.37
CA LEU A 402 4.68 21.82 20.48
C LEU A 402 3.97 22.51 19.32
N PRO A 403 4.50 23.67 18.88
CA PRO A 403 3.96 24.36 17.72
C PRO A 403 4.19 23.54 16.45
N THR A 404 3.52 23.91 15.36
CA THR A 404 3.63 23.15 14.11
C THR A 404 5.07 23.13 13.62
N MET A 405 5.65 21.94 13.59
CA MET A 405 7.03 21.69 13.19
C MET A 405 7.19 20.28 12.62
N SER A 406 8.20 20.08 11.80
CA SER A 406 8.60 18.77 11.28
C SER A 406 10.12 18.63 11.30
N LEU A 407 10.59 17.39 11.41
CA LEU A 407 12.01 17.04 11.34
C LEU A 407 12.14 15.87 10.39
N ASN A 408 12.90 16.04 9.31
CA ASN A 408 13.12 14.95 8.37
C ASN A 408 14.32 14.07 8.80
N GLN A 409 14.49 12.95 8.10
CA GLN A 409 15.57 12.00 8.40
C GLN A 409 16.97 12.55 8.11
N ALA A 410 17.09 13.61 7.31
CA ALA A 410 18.35 14.30 7.03
C ALA A 410 18.74 15.31 8.14
N GLY A 411 17.93 15.44 9.20
CA GLY A 411 18.20 16.38 10.28
C GLY A 411 17.77 17.81 9.96
N GLU A 412 16.88 18.01 9.00
CA GLU A 412 16.34 19.33 8.67
C GLU A 412 15.08 19.60 9.51
N LEU A 413 15.20 20.52 10.47
CA LEU A 413 14.10 20.97 11.32
C LEU A 413 13.36 22.12 10.63
N THR A 414 12.11 21.90 10.25
CA THR A 414 11.23 22.93 9.71
C THR A 414 10.22 23.37 10.78
N LEU A 415 10.25 24.65 11.11
CA LEU A 415 9.34 25.29 12.07
C LEU A 415 8.31 26.13 11.29
N ARG A 416 7.02 25.97 11.59
CA ARG A 416 5.91 26.70 10.95
C ARG A 416 4.81 27.05 11.97
N PRO A 417 5.09 27.86 12.98
CA PRO A 417 4.12 28.20 14.04
C PRO A 417 2.81 28.79 13.51
N MET A 418 1.68 28.40 14.11
CA MET A 418 0.33 28.90 13.75
C MET A 418 -0.08 30.12 14.60
N PRO A 419 -1.05 30.93 14.13
CA PRO A 419 -1.51 32.13 14.84
C PRO A 419 -2.02 31.91 16.28
N ASP A 420 -2.48 30.71 16.61
CA ASP A 420 -2.94 30.32 17.95
C ASP A 420 -1.83 29.78 18.87
N GLN A 421 -0.60 29.64 18.35
CA GLN A 421 0.54 29.05 19.06
C GLN A 421 1.50 30.11 19.63
N LEU A 422 0.98 31.17 20.24
CA LEU A 422 1.81 32.21 20.87
C LEU A 422 2.38 31.76 22.22
N GLY A 423 3.62 32.13 22.51
CA GLY A 423 4.29 31.86 23.78
C GLY A 423 5.65 31.18 23.65
N SER A 424 6.19 30.73 24.78
CA SER A 424 7.47 30.02 24.84
C SER A 424 7.25 28.52 24.94
N PHE A 425 7.88 27.77 24.04
CA PHE A 425 7.80 26.31 23.96
C PHE A 425 9.19 25.73 24.19
N HIS A 426 9.23 24.59 24.90
CA HIS A 426 10.48 23.88 25.14
C HIS A 426 10.35 22.46 24.62
N PHE A 427 11.31 22.03 23.80
CA PHE A 427 11.41 20.66 23.30
C PHE A 427 12.83 20.16 23.38
N GLU A 428 12.95 18.84 23.43
CA GLU A 428 14.21 18.15 23.39
C GLU A 428 14.49 17.68 21.97
N VAL A 429 15.63 18.09 21.41
CA VAL A 429 16.19 17.53 20.19
C VAL A 429 17.09 16.38 20.58
N ARG A 430 16.76 15.19 20.11
CA ARG A 430 17.52 13.96 20.35
C ARG A 430 18.14 13.49 19.03
N VAL A 431 19.45 13.29 19.04
CA VAL A 431 20.20 12.67 17.92
C VAL A 431 20.76 11.35 18.41
N SER A 432 20.49 10.28 17.67
CA SER A 432 20.92 8.92 18.00
C SER A 432 21.63 8.29 16.82
N ASP A 433 22.72 7.59 17.09
CA ASP A 433 23.42 6.72 16.14
C ASP A 433 22.71 5.36 15.96
N GLY A 434 21.67 5.07 16.76
CA GLY A 434 20.98 3.79 16.80
C GLY A 434 21.28 2.96 18.06
N ALA A 435 22.36 3.26 18.79
CA ALA A 435 22.74 2.68 20.07
C ALA A 435 22.65 3.67 21.24
N VAL A 436 23.36 4.79 21.13
CA VAL A 436 23.45 5.88 22.10
C VAL A 436 22.84 7.16 21.50
N ALA A 437 22.54 8.15 22.33
CA ALA A 437 22.01 9.42 21.85
C ALA A 437 22.48 10.59 22.71
N THR A 438 22.54 11.74 22.06
CA THR A 438 22.76 13.04 22.70
C THR A 438 21.50 13.88 22.57
N THR A 439 21.21 14.63 23.62
CA THR A 439 19.99 15.44 23.70
C THR A 439 20.29 16.87 24.10
N GLU A 440 19.53 17.80 23.52
CA GLU A 440 19.57 19.22 23.85
C GLU A 440 18.14 19.74 24.06
N VAL A 441 17.94 20.55 25.08
CA VAL A 441 16.68 21.29 25.27
C VAL A 441 16.75 22.62 24.53
N VAL A 442 15.81 22.83 23.62
CA VAL A 442 15.66 24.03 22.80
C VAL A 442 14.47 24.84 23.29
N GLN A 443 14.64 26.16 23.38
CA GLN A 443 13.55 27.11 23.63
C GLN A 443 13.14 27.77 22.32
N LEU A 444 11.84 27.75 22.03
CA LEU A 444 11.22 28.43 20.89
C LEU A 444 10.19 29.45 21.38
N ASP A 445 10.49 30.73 21.17
CA ASP A 445 9.62 31.84 21.47
C ASP A 445 8.83 32.25 20.22
N ILE A 446 7.51 32.06 20.25
CA ILE A 446 6.60 32.52 19.19
C ILE A 446 5.96 33.82 19.66
N VAL A 447 6.43 34.91 19.07
CA VAL A 447 6.04 36.27 19.41
C VAL A 447 5.03 36.76 18.39
N ALA A 448 3.96 37.41 18.84
CA ALA A 448 2.97 38.01 17.95
C ALA A 448 3.66 38.89 16.89
N ASP A 449 3.26 38.71 15.63
CA ASP A 449 3.73 39.56 14.54
C ASP A 449 3.25 40.99 14.77
N PRO A 450 4.13 42.02 14.75
CA PRO A 450 3.70 43.41 14.83
C PRO A 450 2.81 43.83 13.66
N ASN A 451 2.86 43.11 12.54
CA ASN A 451 2.00 43.32 11.38
C ASN A 451 0.75 42.43 11.46
N VAL A 452 -0.43 43.03 11.31
CA VAL A 452 -1.72 42.31 11.44
C VAL A 452 -2.22 41.71 10.12
N THR A 453 -1.55 41.94 8.99
CA THR A 453 -1.96 41.48 7.64
C THR A 453 -1.59 40.01 7.40
N THR A 454 -2.33 39.30 6.54
CA THR A 454 -1.97 37.93 6.15
C THR A 454 -0.90 38.00 5.07
N ARG A 455 0.25 37.34 5.24
CA ARG A 455 1.32 37.34 4.22
C ARG A 455 1.48 35.94 3.65
N ILE A 456 1.44 35.83 2.32
CA ILE A 456 1.78 34.59 1.60
C ILE A 456 3.17 34.78 1.02
N SER A 457 4.10 33.92 1.42
CA SER A 457 5.46 33.92 0.90
C SER A 457 5.84 32.52 0.41
N GLY A 458 6.78 32.45 -0.52
CA GLY A 458 7.29 31.20 -1.05
C GLY A 458 8.56 31.40 -1.86
N VAL A 459 9.18 30.30 -2.27
CA VAL A 459 10.39 30.29 -3.10
C VAL A 459 10.10 29.48 -4.35
N VAL A 460 10.38 30.05 -5.52
CA VAL A 460 10.30 29.37 -6.81
C VAL A 460 11.68 28.91 -7.22
N ARG A 461 11.81 27.61 -7.45
CA ARG A 461 13.03 26.95 -7.88
C ARG A 461 12.80 26.20 -9.19
N SER A 462 13.86 26.06 -9.97
CA SER A 462 13.90 25.21 -11.16
C SER A 462 13.85 23.72 -10.78
N THR A 463 13.70 22.85 -11.78
CA THR A 463 13.75 21.38 -11.60
C THR A 463 15.09 20.86 -11.08
N ASN A 464 16.14 21.70 -11.10
CA ASN A 464 17.47 21.40 -10.54
C ASN A 464 17.73 22.15 -9.22
N ASP A 465 16.66 22.60 -8.56
CA ASP A 465 16.67 23.27 -7.26
C ASP A 465 17.38 24.65 -7.20
N LEU A 466 17.64 25.27 -8.37
CA LEU A 466 18.18 26.63 -8.45
C LEU A 466 17.07 27.69 -8.32
N PRO A 467 17.28 28.79 -7.57
CA PRO A 467 16.31 29.88 -7.44
C PRO A 467 16.08 30.59 -8.77
N LEU A 468 14.84 31.05 -8.98
CA LEU A 468 14.41 31.71 -10.22
C LEU A 468 13.97 33.15 -9.95
N GLU A 469 14.76 34.12 -10.40
CA GLU A 469 14.45 35.56 -10.34
C GLU A 469 13.48 35.97 -11.44
N GLY A 470 12.60 36.94 -11.16
CA GLY A 470 11.75 37.55 -12.17
C GLY A 470 10.48 36.76 -12.51
N VAL A 471 10.15 35.72 -11.74
CA VAL A 471 8.95 34.90 -11.95
C VAL A 471 7.74 35.65 -11.40
N PRO A 472 6.72 35.98 -12.21
CA PRO A 472 5.50 36.60 -11.73
C PRO A 472 4.68 35.58 -10.93
N ILE A 473 4.27 35.97 -9.73
CA ILE A 473 3.47 35.17 -8.82
C ILE A 473 2.16 35.89 -8.59
N GLU A 474 1.04 35.22 -8.83
CA GLU A 474 -0.29 35.75 -8.59
C GLU A 474 -1.07 34.82 -7.68
N ILE A 475 -1.52 35.33 -6.54
CA ILE A 475 -2.29 34.56 -5.56
C ILE A 475 -3.48 35.40 -5.10
N ALA A 476 -4.68 34.88 -5.33
CA ALA A 476 -5.94 35.54 -4.99
C ALA A 476 -6.04 36.98 -5.54
N GLY A 477 -5.54 37.21 -6.76
CA GLY A 477 -5.54 38.49 -7.49
C GLY A 477 -4.59 39.57 -6.94
N PHE A 478 -3.68 39.18 -6.05
CA PHE A 478 -2.50 39.99 -5.70
C PHE A 478 -1.29 39.41 -6.43
N SER A 479 -0.48 40.28 -7.03
CA SER A 479 0.71 39.87 -7.78
C SER A 479 2.00 40.44 -7.18
N ASP A 480 3.06 39.65 -7.29
CA ASP A 480 4.43 40.04 -6.96
C ASP A 480 5.41 39.31 -7.91
N VAL A 481 6.70 39.63 -7.86
CA VAL A 481 7.73 39.00 -8.69
C VAL A 481 8.82 38.44 -7.79
N THR A 482 9.33 37.25 -8.12
CA THR A 482 10.42 36.64 -7.34
C THR A 482 11.71 37.43 -7.41
N ASP A 483 12.42 37.53 -6.29
CA ASP A 483 13.74 38.16 -6.17
C ASP A 483 14.88 37.23 -6.66
N ALA A 484 16.14 37.68 -6.52
CA ALA A 484 17.34 36.94 -6.94
C ALA A 484 17.48 35.56 -6.28
N GLU A 485 16.86 35.39 -5.12
CA GLU A 485 16.82 34.15 -4.34
C GLU A 485 15.56 33.31 -4.66
N GLY A 486 14.76 33.72 -5.65
CA GLY A 486 13.54 33.05 -6.07
C GLY A 486 12.37 33.28 -5.12
N THR A 487 12.48 34.20 -4.17
CA THR A 487 11.51 34.41 -3.09
C THR A 487 10.46 35.45 -3.50
N PHE A 488 9.21 35.27 -3.10
CA PHE A 488 8.14 36.28 -3.23
C PHE A 488 7.42 36.49 -1.89
N THR A 489 6.80 37.66 -1.69
CA THR A 489 5.92 37.91 -0.54
C THR A 489 4.73 38.77 -0.93
N ILE A 490 3.56 38.13 -0.99
CA ILE A 490 2.28 38.77 -1.23
C ILE A 490 1.62 39.11 0.11
N GLU A 491 1.43 40.39 0.39
CA GLU A 491 0.61 40.81 1.53
C GLU A 491 -0.88 40.83 1.14
N LEU A 492 -1.66 39.96 1.77
CA LEU A 492 -3.10 40.00 1.73
C LEU A 492 -3.63 40.93 2.85
N PRO A 493 -4.56 41.84 2.54
CA PRO A 493 -5.15 42.72 3.54
C PRO A 493 -5.83 41.91 4.67
N THR A 494 -5.87 42.50 5.86
CA THR A 494 -6.31 41.97 7.18
C THR A 494 -7.70 41.34 7.26
N LEU A 495 -8.46 41.31 6.18
CA LEU A 495 -9.83 40.83 6.17
C LEU A 495 -9.84 39.41 5.61
N LYS A 496 -10.44 38.47 6.36
CA LYS A 496 -11.09 37.26 5.81
C LYS A 496 -11.55 37.57 4.39
N VAL A 497 -11.30 36.71 3.41
CA VAL A 497 -11.96 36.81 2.10
C VAL A 497 -13.42 37.16 2.39
N PRO A 498 -13.87 38.39 2.12
CA PRO A 498 -15.17 38.80 2.58
C PRO A 498 -16.12 38.06 1.64
N THR A 499 -16.71 36.96 2.12
CA THR A 499 -17.99 36.57 1.55
C THR A 499 -18.95 37.63 2.03
N GLU A 500 -19.09 38.68 1.25
CA GLU A 500 -20.17 39.66 1.39
C GLU A 500 -21.47 38.87 1.56
N SER A 501 -22.19 39.15 2.64
CA SER A 501 -23.56 38.64 2.77
C SER A 501 -24.42 39.32 1.72
N PHE A 502 -25.22 38.52 1.03
CA PHE A 502 -26.31 39.01 0.18
C PHE A 502 -27.56 38.18 0.45
N ASP A 503 -27.89 38.09 1.74
CA ASP A 503 -28.98 37.28 2.29
C ASP A 503 -30.33 37.58 1.61
N ILE A 504 -31.16 36.54 1.50
CA ILE A 504 -32.46 36.61 0.85
C ILE A 504 -33.51 36.93 1.91
N PRO A 505 -34.20 38.08 1.84
CA PRO A 505 -35.23 38.44 2.80
C PRO A 505 -36.45 37.53 2.65
N ILE A 506 -36.96 37.01 3.76
CA ILE A 506 -38.19 36.22 3.78
C ILE A 506 -39.40 37.16 3.90
N PRO A 507 -40.45 36.99 3.08
CA PRO A 507 -41.69 37.75 3.22
C PRO A 507 -42.32 37.55 4.61
N VAL A 508 -42.85 38.63 5.18
CA VAL A 508 -43.51 38.56 6.50
C VAL A 508 -44.67 37.57 6.47
N GLY A 509 -44.66 36.62 7.40
CA GLY A 509 -45.73 35.62 7.52
C GLY A 509 -45.64 34.49 6.50
N GLU A 510 -44.50 34.32 5.83
CA GLU A 510 -44.25 33.13 5.01
C GLU A 510 -44.35 31.87 5.92
N PRO A 511 -45.22 30.89 5.60
CA PRO A 511 -45.57 29.81 6.52
C PRO A 511 -44.43 28.89 6.97
N LEU A 512 -43.35 28.77 6.21
CA LEU A 512 -42.27 27.81 6.46
C LEU A 512 -41.07 28.48 7.15
N PHE A 513 -40.67 29.66 6.70
CA PHE A 513 -39.46 30.36 7.11
C PHE A 513 -39.73 31.52 8.09
N ASP A 514 -40.93 32.14 8.08
CA ASP A 514 -41.37 33.18 9.05
C ASP A 514 -42.80 32.95 9.60
N PRO A 515 -43.11 31.76 10.16
CA PRO A 515 -44.46 31.45 10.65
C PRO A 515 -44.94 32.35 11.80
N PHE A 516 -44.02 33.06 12.45
CA PHE A 516 -44.32 33.92 13.60
C PHE A 516 -44.48 35.41 13.21
N ASN A 517 -44.48 35.73 11.91
CA ASN A 517 -44.62 37.11 11.39
C ASN A 517 -43.58 38.07 11.98
N THR A 518 -42.33 37.63 12.14
CA THR A 518 -41.28 38.46 12.71
C THR A 518 -40.84 39.55 11.74
N GLY A 519 -40.91 39.27 10.43
CA GLY A 519 -40.39 40.13 9.38
C GLY A 519 -38.87 40.36 9.42
N THR A 520 -38.14 39.53 10.17
CA THR A 520 -36.67 39.62 10.31
C THR A 520 -35.93 38.39 9.79
N GLN A 521 -36.67 37.37 9.34
CA GLN A 521 -36.11 36.12 8.86
C GLN A 521 -35.45 36.31 7.48
N VAL A 522 -34.35 35.61 7.27
CA VAL A 522 -33.59 35.60 6.01
C VAL A 522 -33.11 34.18 5.70
N ILE A 523 -33.01 33.83 4.42
CA ILE A 523 -32.18 32.71 3.98
C ILE A 523 -30.77 33.25 3.79
N ARG A 524 -29.81 32.64 4.48
CA ARG A 524 -28.42 33.09 4.42
C ARG A 524 -27.84 32.82 3.04
N PHE A 525 -27.18 33.82 2.46
CA PHE A 525 -26.55 33.71 1.15
C PHE A 525 -25.22 34.45 1.14
N ARG A 526 -24.20 33.79 0.61
CA ARG A 526 -22.86 34.33 0.44
C ARG A 526 -22.59 34.59 -1.03
N ARG A 527 -22.12 35.80 -1.35
CA ARG A 527 -21.66 36.16 -2.69
C ARG A 527 -20.55 35.24 -3.15
N ALA A 528 -20.51 34.97 -4.46
CA ALA A 528 -19.54 34.07 -5.06
C ALA A 528 -18.14 34.67 -4.95
N ARG A 529 -17.11 33.81 -4.97
CA ARG A 529 -15.73 34.26 -5.11
C ARG A 529 -15.63 35.10 -6.38
N HIS A 530 -14.87 36.18 -6.30
CA HIS A 530 -14.64 37.07 -7.43
C HIS A 530 -13.16 37.40 -7.54
N ASP A 531 -12.75 37.80 -8.74
CA ASP A 531 -11.43 38.34 -8.98
C ASP A 531 -11.32 39.72 -8.31
N VAL A 532 -10.42 39.83 -7.34
CA VAL A 532 -10.24 41.05 -6.55
C VAL A 532 -9.71 42.22 -7.38
N THR A 533 -9.18 41.97 -8.57
CA THR A 533 -8.77 43.02 -9.52
C THR A 533 -9.93 43.59 -10.34
N THR A 534 -11.15 43.07 -10.12
CA THR A 534 -12.38 43.46 -10.83
C THR A 534 -13.46 43.97 -9.88
N GLY A 535 -14.47 44.65 -10.42
CA GLY A 535 -15.57 45.19 -9.63
C GLY A 535 -15.27 46.53 -8.96
N GLU A 536 -14.21 47.22 -9.39
CA GLU A 536 -13.82 48.53 -8.86
C GLU A 536 -14.42 49.72 -9.65
N SER A 537 -14.93 49.48 -10.86
CA SER A 537 -15.51 50.55 -11.71
C SER A 537 -16.56 50.03 -12.70
N LEU A 538 -17.30 50.96 -13.33
CA LEU A 538 -18.27 50.63 -14.38
C LEU A 538 -17.62 50.01 -15.64
N GLN A 539 -16.35 50.32 -15.89
CA GLN A 539 -15.58 49.77 -17.02
C GLN A 539 -14.92 48.43 -16.68
N ASN A 540 -14.87 48.07 -15.40
CA ASN A 540 -14.32 46.80 -14.91
C ASN A 540 -15.30 46.15 -13.92
N PRO A 541 -16.46 45.64 -14.39
CA PRO A 541 -17.42 44.95 -13.53
C PRO A 541 -16.81 43.70 -12.90
N ARG A 542 -17.38 43.28 -11.76
CA ARG A 542 -16.93 42.09 -11.03
C ARG A 542 -16.94 40.85 -11.92
N GLN A 543 -15.83 40.13 -11.96
CA GLN A 543 -15.66 38.85 -12.64
C GLN A 543 -15.51 37.72 -11.62
N HIS A 544 -15.94 36.53 -12.00
CA HIS A 544 -15.98 35.37 -11.12
C HIS A 544 -15.14 34.24 -11.73
N PRO A 545 -14.07 33.78 -11.05
CA PRO A 545 -13.26 32.68 -11.56
C PRO A 545 -14.05 31.37 -11.55
N ASN A 546 -13.85 30.55 -12.58
CA ASN A 546 -14.24 29.15 -12.55
C ASN A 546 -13.22 28.38 -11.70
N LEU A 547 -13.70 27.55 -10.77
CA LEU A 547 -12.85 26.78 -9.84
C LEU A 547 -12.55 25.37 -10.37
N VAL A 548 -13.12 24.99 -11.50
CA VAL A 548 -12.87 23.73 -12.20
C VAL A 548 -12.47 23.98 -13.65
N THR A 549 -11.93 22.96 -14.31
CA THR A 549 -11.63 23.04 -15.75
C THR A 549 -12.92 23.24 -16.55
N SER A 550 -12.91 24.12 -17.56
CA SER A 550 -14.08 24.35 -18.44
C SER A 550 -14.25 23.25 -19.51
N PHE A 551 -13.24 22.40 -19.68
CA PHE A 551 -13.27 21.31 -20.64
C PHE A 551 -14.06 20.12 -20.09
N LEU A 552 -14.64 19.33 -20.98
CA LEU A 552 -15.24 18.04 -20.62
C LEU A 552 -14.13 16.97 -20.63
N ASP A 553 -13.22 17.06 -19.66
CA ASP A 553 -11.95 16.32 -19.58
C ASP A 553 -11.93 15.27 -18.46
N ALA A 554 -13.12 14.90 -17.95
CA ALA A 554 -13.30 14.02 -16.81
C ALA A 554 -12.67 14.54 -15.49
N SER A 555 -12.51 15.85 -15.31
CA SER A 555 -12.05 16.43 -14.03
C SER A 555 -12.92 16.07 -12.82
N VAL A 556 -14.19 15.69 -13.03
CA VAL A 556 -15.05 15.10 -11.98
C VAL A 556 -14.52 13.78 -11.42
N VAL A 557 -13.72 13.03 -12.20
CA VAL A 557 -13.04 11.80 -11.79
C VAL A 557 -11.63 12.10 -11.29
N TYR A 558 -10.88 12.90 -12.04
CA TYR A 558 -9.44 13.07 -11.84
C TYR A 558 -9.02 14.32 -11.06
N GLY A 559 -9.94 15.24 -10.75
CA GLY A 559 -9.62 16.54 -10.17
C GLY A 559 -9.31 17.60 -11.22
N SER A 560 -9.44 18.86 -10.80
CA SER A 560 -9.12 20.05 -11.62
C SER A 560 -7.72 20.60 -11.38
N ASP A 561 -6.94 19.95 -10.51
CA ASP A 561 -5.57 20.31 -10.19
C ASP A 561 -4.69 19.06 -10.02
N ALA A 562 -3.38 19.22 -10.21
CA ALA A 562 -2.44 18.12 -10.18
C ALA A 562 -2.32 17.45 -8.80
N ALA A 563 -2.49 18.21 -7.71
CA ALA A 563 -2.37 17.66 -6.36
C ALA A 563 -3.53 16.71 -6.05
N ARG A 564 -4.76 17.11 -6.38
CA ARG A 564 -5.94 16.25 -6.25
C ARG A 564 -5.86 15.03 -7.17
N ALA A 565 -5.39 15.21 -8.40
CA ALA A 565 -5.21 14.10 -9.34
C ALA A 565 -4.23 13.04 -8.84
N VAL A 566 -3.09 13.44 -8.28
CA VAL A 566 -2.11 12.52 -7.69
C VAL A 566 -2.67 11.88 -6.41
N ALA A 567 -3.35 12.66 -5.56
CA ALA A 567 -3.87 12.16 -4.29
C ALA A 567 -4.88 11.01 -4.48
N LEU A 568 -5.68 11.05 -5.54
CA LEU A 568 -6.70 10.06 -5.87
C LEU A 568 -6.14 8.77 -6.50
N ARG A 569 -4.85 8.72 -6.87
CA ARG A 569 -4.22 7.55 -7.51
C ARG A 569 -3.59 6.60 -6.51
N THR A 570 -3.55 5.31 -6.84
CA THR A 570 -2.75 4.31 -6.11
C THR A 570 -1.26 4.42 -6.44
N LEU A 571 -0.92 5.01 -7.60
CA LEU A 571 0.41 5.01 -8.21
C LEU A 571 0.95 3.58 -8.47
N VAL A 572 0.02 2.64 -8.61
CA VAL A 572 0.28 1.25 -8.96
C VAL A 572 -0.71 0.86 -10.05
N ASP A 573 -0.19 0.29 -11.13
CA ASP A 573 -0.97 -0.23 -12.27
C ASP A 573 -1.91 0.78 -12.95
N GLY A 574 -1.61 2.07 -12.81
CA GLY A 574 -2.39 3.16 -13.36
C GLY A 574 -3.75 3.36 -12.71
N LYS A 575 -3.99 2.80 -11.51
CA LYS A 575 -5.31 2.77 -10.87
C LYS A 575 -5.62 4.00 -10.01
N LEU A 576 -6.92 4.26 -9.85
CA LEU A 576 -7.47 5.15 -8.84
C LEU A 576 -7.73 4.38 -7.54
N LYS A 577 -7.54 5.06 -6.41
CA LYS A 577 -7.87 4.54 -5.08
C LYS A 577 -9.36 4.26 -5.00
N THR A 578 -9.73 3.17 -4.32
CA THR A 578 -11.11 2.79 -4.00
C THR A 578 -11.17 2.31 -2.55
N SER A 579 -12.35 2.38 -1.93
CA SER A 579 -12.59 1.62 -0.70
C SER A 579 -13.06 0.19 -1.01
N ALA A 580 -13.61 -0.51 -0.01
CA ALA A 580 -14.24 -1.81 -0.20
C ALA A 580 -15.27 -1.80 -1.36
N ASP A 581 -15.39 -2.95 -2.03
CA ASP A 581 -16.34 -3.20 -3.12
C ASP A 581 -16.21 -2.23 -4.31
N GLY A 582 -15.03 -1.64 -4.51
CA GLY A 582 -14.77 -0.71 -5.60
C GLY A 582 -15.57 0.58 -5.51
N LEU A 583 -15.99 0.97 -4.30
CA LEU A 583 -16.57 2.30 -4.03
C LEU A 583 -15.46 3.37 -4.05
N LEU A 584 -15.87 4.64 -4.12
CA LEU A 584 -14.94 5.77 -4.03
C LEU A 584 -14.07 5.69 -2.75
N PRO A 585 -12.85 6.26 -2.74
CA PRO A 585 -11.99 6.25 -1.57
C PRO A 585 -12.63 7.05 -0.41
N LEU A 586 -12.51 6.55 0.82
CA LEU A 586 -12.95 7.31 2.00
C LEU A 586 -12.00 8.47 2.27
N ASN A 587 -12.53 9.63 2.64
CA ASN A 587 -11.74 10.84 2.82
C ASN A 587 -11.06 10.94 4.19
N ASN A 588 -10.47 9.85 4.67
CA ASN A 588 -9.89 9.70 6.00
C ASN A 588 -8.36 9.55 5.99
N VAL A 589 -7.74 9.56 7.17
CA VAL A 589 -6.28 9.45 7.32
C VAL A 589 -5.70 8.12 6.85
N ASP A 590 -6.50 7.04 6.85
CA ASP A 590 -6.08 5.73 6.36
C ASP A 590 -5.87 5.75 4.84
N THR A 591 -6.73 6.48 4.12
CA THR A 591 -6.66 6.60 2.65
C THR A 591 -5.80 7.79 2.20
N PHE A 592 -5.78 8.85 3.00
CA PHE A 592 -5.05 10.10 2.78
C PHE A 592 -4.24 10.49 4.04
N PRO A 593 -3.01 9.95 4.21
CA PRO A 593 -2.19 10.22 5.40
C PRO A 593 -1.81 11.69 5.62
N GLY A 594 -1.84 12.49 4.55
CA GLY A 594 -1.64 13.95 4.59
C GLY A 594 -2.84 14.75 5.09
N GLY A 595 -3.95 14.08 5.43
CA GLY A 595 -5.21 14.70 5.83
C GLY A 595 -6.31 14.56 4.77
N ALA A 596 -7.54 14.83 5.18
CA ALA A 596 -8.71 14.80 4.31
C ALA A 596 -8.59 15.81 3.17
N LEU A 597 -8.96 15.39 1.95
CA LEU A 597 -9.12 16.26 0.80
C LEU A 597 -10.32 17.20 0.99
N GLU A 598 -10.29 18.34 0.28
CA GLU A 598 -11.43 19.28 0.28
C GLU A 598 -12.71 18.57 -0.19
N ASN A 599 -13.78 18.78 0.57
CA ASN A 599 -15.11 18.24 0.37
C ASN A 599 -16.14 19.33 0.71
N ASP A 600 -16.95 19.74 -0.25
CA ASP A 600 -17.93 20.81 -0.08
C ASP A 600 -19.26 20.21 0.41
N ASN A 601 -19.39 20.11 1.73
CA ASN A 601 -20.56 19.58 2.42
C ASN A 601 -21.19 20.59 3.39
N GLU A 602 -20.89 21.89 3.19
CA GLU A 602 -21.30 23.00 4.06
C GLU A 602 -20.92 22.83 5.56
N GLY A 603 -20.01 21.91 5.89
CA GLY A 603 -19.65 21.58 7.27
C GLY A 603 -20.74 20.81 8.03
N ARG A 604 -21.68 20.17 7.33
CA ARG A 604 -22.81 19.42 7.93
C ARG A 604 -22.35 18.13 8.62
N VAL A 605 -21.35 17.47 8.06
CA VAL A 605 -20.79 16.22 8.57
C VAL A 605 -19.27 16.25 8.52
N ASP A 606 -18.62 15.39 9.29
CA ASP A 606 -17.17 15.23 9.24
C ASP A 606 -16.76 14.73 7.84
N PRO A 607 -15.92 15.47 7.10
CA PRO A 607 -15.44 15.05 5.79
C PRO A 607 -14.81 13.64 5.80
N ALA A 608 -14.21 13.20 6.90
CA ALA A 608 -13.61 11.86 7.01
C ALA A 608 -14.61 10.71 6.90
N THR A 609 -15.90 10.99 7.07
CA THR A 609 -16.98 10.00 6.92
C THR A 609 -17.48 9.86 5.47
N LEU A 610 -17.12 10.81 4.61
CA LEU A 610 -17.55 10.93 3.22
C LEU A 610 -16.52 10.35 2.25
N PHE A 611 -16.92 10.22 0.99
CA PHE A 611 -16.03 9.81 -0.10
C PHE A 611 -15.20 10.99 -0.62
N ALA A 612 -14.04 10.69 -1.21
CA ALA A 612 -13.24 11.62 -1.98
C ALA A 612 -13.35 11.29 -3.49
N ALA A 613 -13.45 12.33 -4.32
CA ALA A 613 -13.52 12.21 -5.79
C ALA A 613 -12.84 13.42 -6.46
N GLY A 614 -12.81 13.44 -7.79
CA GLY A 614 -12.25 14.56 -8.56
C GLY A 614 -12.94 15.90 -8.26
N ASP A 615 -14.28 15.93 -8.20
CA ASP A 615 -15.03 17.11 -7.74
C ASP A 615 -15.29 17.08 -6.22
N VAL A 616 -15.22 18.24 -5.58
CA VAL A 616 -15.41 18.40 -4.12
C VAL A 616 -16.86 18.16 -3.67
N ARG A 617 -17.83 18.19 -4.59
CA ARG A 617 -19.27 18.05 -4.33
C ARG A 617 -19.80 16.66 -4.66
N ALA A 618 -18.94 15.67 -4.91
CA ALA A 618 -19.38 14.31 -5.27
C ALA A 618 -20.35 13.68 -4.26
N ASN A 619 -20.33 14.14 -3.00
CA ASN A 619 -21.20 13.67 -1.92
C ASN A 619 -22.49 14.48 -1.77
N GLU A 620 -22.81 15.38 -2.70
CA GLU A 620 -24.02 16.20 -2.61
C GLU A 620 -25.24 15.31 -2.44
N ASN A 621 -25.42 14.30 -3.30
CA ASN A 621 -26.45 13.27 -3.14
C ASN A 621 -25.96 11.88 -3.59
N ILE A 622 -26.70 10.84 -3.21
CA ILE A 622 -26.38 9.43 -3.51
C ILE A 622 -26.28 9.11 -5.01
N ALA A 623 -27.08 9.73 -5.87
CA ALA A 623 -27.06 9.47 -7.30
C ALA A 623 -25.78 10.01 -7.93
N LEU A 624 -25.32 11.18 -7.45
CA LEU A 624 -24.03 11.73 -7.85
C LEU A 624 -22.88 10.83 -7.39
N ILE A 625 -22.89 10.35 -6.14
CA ILE A 625 -21.89 9.38 -5.64
C ILE A 625 -21.85 8.14 -6.56
N ALA A 626 -23.01 7.60 -6.94
CA ALA A 626 -23.10 6.42 -7.80
C ALA A 626 -22.48 6.67 -9.19
N LEU A 627 -22.75 7.83 -9.80
CA LEU A 627 -22.17 8.21 -11.10
C LEU A 627 -20.66 8.45 -11.02
N HIS A 628 -20.14 9.06 -9.95
CA HIS A 628 -18.69 9.16 -9.76
C HIS A 628 -18.06 7.78 -9.58
N THR A 629 -18.71 6.89 -8.82
CA THR A 629 -18.21 5.54 -8.55
C THR A 629 -18.10 4.72 -9.83
N ILE A 630 -19.12 4.73 -10.70
CA ILE A 630 -19.09 3.92 -11.92
C ILE A 630 -17.97 4.37 -12.87
N LEU A 631 -17.66 5.67 -12.93
CA LEU A 631 -16.56 6.19 -13.74
C LEU A 631 -15.18 5.81 -13.19
N VAL A 632 -15.02 5.76 -11.87
CA VAL A 632 -13.79 5.25 -11.23
C VAL A 632 -13.63 3.76 -11.47
N ARG A 633 -14.71 2.98 -11.39
CA ARG A 633 -14.69 1.55 -11.73
C ARG A 633 -14.34 1.32 -13.19
N GLU A 634 -14.89 2.11 -14.10
CA GLU A 634 -14.57 2.04 -15.53
C GLU A 634 -13.10 2.38 -15.80
N HIS A 635 -12.55 3.40 -15.13
CA HIS A 635 -11.12 3.70 -15.21
C HIS A 635 -10.27 2.50 -14.77
N ASN A 636 -10.57 1.90 -13.61
CA ASN A 636 -9.80 0.77 -13.09
C ASN A 636 -9.95 -0.49 -13.97
N ARG A 637 -11.13 -0.74 -14.55
CA ARG A 637 -11.36 -1.81 -15.54
C ARG A 637 -10.48 -1.61 -16.78
N LEU A 638 -10.48 -0.39 -17.33
CA LEU A 638 -9.63 -0.04 -18.47
C LEU A 638 -8.15 -0.16 -18.14
N ALA A 639 -7.71 0.25 -16.94
CA ALA A 639 -6.33 0.10 -16.50
C ALA A 639 -5.89 -1.37 -16.50
N ASP A 640 -6.73 -2.29 -15.99
CA ASP A 640 -6.47 -3.74 -16.02
C ASP A 640 -6.37 -4.29 -17.45
N GLU A 641 -7.25 -3.89 -18.35
CA GLU A 641 -7.22 -4.30 -19.75
C GLU A 641 -5.98 -3.77 -20.48
N ILE A 642 -5.62 -2.50 -20.24
CA ILE A 642 -4.44 -1.86 -20.82
C ILE A 642 -3.16 -2.55 -20.33
N LYS A 643 -3.05 -2.83 -19.03
CA LYS A 643 -1.91 -3.56 -18.44
C LYS A 643 -1.80 -4.97 -19.02
N THR A 644 -2.91 -5.68 -19.15
CA THR A 644 -2.94 -7.03 -19.73
C THR A 644 -2.49 -7.01 -21.20
N ALA A 645 -2.97 -6.05 -21.97
CA ALA A 645 -2.60 -5.90 -23.38
C ALA A 645 -1.15 -5.39 -23.57
N ASN A 646 -0.63 -4.61 -22.63
CA ASN A 646 0.69 -3.99 -22.70
C ASN A 646 1.47 -4.14 -21.37
N PRO A 647 1.98 -5.34 -21.04
CA PRO A 647 2.65 -5.60 -19.75
C PRO A 647 3.93 -4.78 -19.50
N ALA A 648 4.46 -4.12 -20.53
CA ALA A 648 5.64 -3.27 -20.44
C ALA A 648 5.32 -1.81 -20.06
N PHE A 649 4.04 -1.41 -20.05
CA PHE A 649 3.67 -0.05 -19.66
C PHE A 649 3.85 0.16 -18.15
N ASP A 650 4.36 1.33 -17.78
CA ASP A 650 4.43 1.77 -16.40
C ASP A 650 3.08 2.31 -15.89
N ASP A 651 3.00 2.61 -14.59
CA ASP A 651 1.80 3.17 -13.94
C ASP A 651 1.27 4.42 -14.64
N GLU A 652 2.16 5.36 -15.00
CA GLU A 652 1.78 6.64 -15.58
C GLU A 652 1.21 6.45 -17.00
N GLN A 653 1.83 5.59 -17.80
CA GLN A 653 1.34 5.24 -19.13
C GLN A 653 -0.06 4.62 -19.03
N ILE A 654 -0.26 3.61 -18.17
CA ILE A 654 -1.57 2.97 -17.99
C ILE A 654 -2.62 4.00 -17.54
N TYR A 655 -2.30 4.82 -16.53
CA TYR A 655 -3.19 5.86 -16.01
C TYR A 655 -3.63 6.85 -17.10
N GLN A 656 -2.68 7.39 -17.88
CA GLN A 656 -3.01 8.38 -18.91
C GLN A 656 -3.81 7.77 -20.07
N HIS A 657 -3.53 6.51 -20.44
CA HIS A 657 -4.32 5.80 -21.45
C HIS A 657 -5.77 5.59 -20.98
N ALA A 658 -5.97 5.09 -19.75
CA ALA A 658 -7.31 4.91 -19.17
C ALA A 658 -8.04 6.25 -19.00
N ARG A 659 -7.34 7.29 -18.50
CA ARG A 659 -7.87 8.66 -18.36
C ARG A 659 -8.36 9.24 -19.67
N ARG A 660 -7.58 9.08 -20.75
CA ARG A 660 -7.93 9.56 -22.09
C ARG A 660 -9.23 8.90 -22.58
N ILE A 661 -9.39 7.59 -22.37
CA ILE A 661 -10.59 6.84 -22.79
C ILE A 661 -11.81 7.29 -21.98
N VAL A 662 -11.71 7.40 -20.66
CA VAL A 662 -12.84 7.87 -19.82
C VAL A 662 -13.26 9.30 -20.19
N GLY A 663 -12.31 10.18 -20.50
CA GLY A 663 -12.61 11.50 -21.03
C GLY A 663 -13.42 11.44 -22.33
N ALA A 664 -13.01 10.59 -23.27
CA ALA A 664 -13.73 10.37 -24.52
C ALA A 664 -15.13 9.78 -24.31
N LEU A 665 -15.30 8.83 -23.37
CA LEU A 665 -16.61 8.27 -23.03
C LEU A 665 -17.55 9.35 -22.51
N LEU A 666 -17.10 10.22 -21.60
CA LEU A 666 -17.92 11.34 -21.11
C LEU A 666 -18.28 12.32 -22.23
N GLN A 667 -17.34 12.63 -23.11
CA GLN A 667 -17.59 13.46 -24.29
C GLN A 667 -18.65 12.83 -25.20
N GLN A 668 -18.51 11.55 -25.52
CA GLN A 668 -19.43 10.86 -26.41
C GLN A 668 -20.83 10.69 -25.81
N ILE A 669 -20.95 10.29 -24.53
CA ILE A 669 -22.25 10.21 -23.85
C ILE A 669 -22.92 11.59 -23.83
N THR A 670 -22.16 12.64 -23.55
CA THR A 670 -22.70 14.00 -23.47
C THR A 670 -23.21 14.49 -24.83
N TYR A 671 -22.40 14.41 -25.88
CA TYR A 671 -22.74 14.98 -27.20
C TYR A 671 -23.54 14.03 -28.09
N GLY A 672 -23.37 12.72 -27.94
CA GLY A 672 -24.05 11.68 -28.71
C GLY A 672 -25.40 11.29 -28.15
N GLU A 673 -25.61 11.40 -26.83
CA GLU A 673 -26.84 10.91 -26.17
C GLU A 673 -27.57 12.01 -25.40
N TYR A 674 -26.91 12.65 -24.43
CA TYR A 674 -27.57 13.58 -23.51
C TYR A 674 -28.03 14.88 -24.19
N LEU A 675 -27.15 15.57 -24.90
CA LEU A 675 -27.46 16.85 -25.54
C LEU A 675 -28.51 16.73 -26.67
N PRO A 676 -28.48 15.70 -27.54
CA PRO A 676 -29.56 15.49 -28.51
C PRO A 676 -30.93 15.26 -27.87
N MET A 677 -30.99 14.58 -26.71
CA MET A 677 -32.24 14.41 -25.96
C MET A 677 -32.70 15.74 -25.34
N LEU A 678 -31.77 16.50 -24.74
CA LEU A 678 -32.09 17.75 -24.04
C LEU A 678 -32.48 18.87 -25.02
N LEU A 679 -31.69 19.07 -26.07
CA LEU A 679 -31.77 20.22 -26.96
C LEU A 679 -32.46 19.91 -28.30
N GLY A 680 -32.67 18.64 -28.62
CA GLY A 680 -33.05 18.19 -29.94
C GLY A 680 -31.83 17.94 -30.84
N SER A 681 -31.98 16.98 -31.77
CA SER A 681 -30.87 16.37 -32.54
C SER A 681 -30.09 17.30 -33.47
N ASN A 682 -30.57 18.52 -33.75
CA ASN A 682 -29.91 19.48 -34.64
C ASN A 682 -29.52 20.79 -33.93
N ALA A 683 -29.57 20.83 -32.60
CA ALA A 683 -29.27 22.06 -31.85
C ALA A 683 -27.78 22.45 -31.93
N ILE A 684 -26.88 21.47 -31.95
CA ILE A 684 -25.44 21.67 -32.09
C ILE A 684 -25.02 21.13 -33.47
N PRO A 685 -24.35 21.92 -34.32
CA PRO A 685 -23.87 21.46 -35.61
C PRO A 685 -22.88 20.29 -35.48
N ALA A 686 -22.78 19.45 -36.52
CA ALA A 686 -21.76 18.41 -36.60
C ALA A 686 -20.35 19.00 -36.44
N TYR A 687 -19.45 18.24 -35.81
CA TYR A 687 -18.08 18.68 -35.58
C TYR A 687 -17.34 18.88 -36.92
N THR A 688 -16.62 19.99 -37.04
CA THR A 688 -15.87 20.35 -38.27
C THR A 688 -14.36 20.37 -38.07
N GLY A 689 -13.89 20.08 -36.86
CA GLY A 689 -12.48 20.15 -36.46
C GLY A 689 -12.25 21.16 -35.35
N TYR A 690 -11.08 21.06 -34.71
CA TYR A 690 -10.65 21.97 -33.66
C TYR A 690 -10.32 23.35 -34.24
N ASP A 691 -10.81 24.38 -33.57
CA ASP A 691 -10.56 25.78 -33.90
C ASP A 691 -9.86 26.47 -32.71
N PRO A 692 -8.57 26.88 -32.85
CA PRO A 692 -7.84 27.54 -31.78
C PRO A 692 -8.34 28.96 -31.47
N ASP A 693 -9.15 29.57 -32.34
CA ASP A 693 -9.70 30.92 -32.15
C ASP A 693 -11.03 30.90 -31.37
N VAL A 694 -11.60 29.72 -31.10
CA VAL A 694 -12.80 29.55 -30.25
C VAL A 694 -12.42 29.60 -28.78
N ASP A 695 -13.14 30.42 -28.00
CA ASP A 695 -12.99 30.50 -26.54
C ASP A 695 -13.89 29.46 -25.84
N PRO A 696 -13.32 28.38 -25.25
CA PRO A 696 -14.09 27.32 -24.63
C PRO A 696 -14.53 27.64 -23.20
N ARG A 697 -14.16 28.80 -22.64
CA ARG A 697 -14.49 29.14 -21.25
C ARG A 697 -16.00 29.10 -21.01
N GLU A 698 -16.37 28.63 -19.82
CA GLU A 698 -17.77 28.66 -19.41
C GLU A 698 -18.29 30.09 -19.24
N SER A 699 -19.46 30.36 -19.79
CA SER A 699 -20.18 31.62 -19.56
C SER A 699 -20.97 31.56 -18.25
N SER A 700 -21.01 32.66 -17.52
CA SER A 700 -21.85 32.78 -16.32
C SER A 700 -23.32 32.53 -16.62
N LEU A 701 -23.79 32.90 -17.82
CA LEU A 701 -25.17 32.69 -18.24
C LEU A 701 -25.53 31.19 -18.36
N PHE A 702 -24.59 30.39 -18.85
CA PHE A 702 -24.72 28.93 -18.88
C PHE A 702 -24.73 28.34 -17.46
N ALA A 703 -23.68 28.56 -16.68
CA ALA A 703 -23.46 27.89 -15.40
C ALA A 703 -24.45 28.32 -14.29
N VAL A 704 -24.94 29.56 -14.34
CA VAL A 704 -25.74 30.16 -13.26
C VAL A 704 -27.22 30.23 -13.60
N ALA A 705 -27.59 30.16 -14.88
CA ALA A 705 -28.97 30.14 -15.32
C ALA A 705 -29.28 28.91 -16.18
N ALA A 706 -28.83 28.86 -17.43
CA ALA A 706 -29.37 27.92 -18.41
C ALA A 706 -29.17 26.44 -18.03
N PHE A 707 -28.02 26.07 -17.47
CA PHE A 707 -27.74 24.68 -17.11
C PHE A 707 -28.23 24.28 -15.70
N ARG A 708 -28.89 25.20 -14.99
CA ARG A 708 -29.58 24.91 -13.71
C ARG A 708 -30.97 24.31 -13.90
N ILE A 709 -31.32 23.93 -15.13
CA ILE A 709 -32.54 23.18 -15.46
C ILE A 709 -32.63 21.84 -14.71
N GLY A 710 -31.50 21.24 -14.31
CA GLY A 710 -31.50 20.00 -13.54
C GLY A 710 -32.30 20.10 -12.24
N HIS A 711 -32.37 21.28 -11.62
CA HIS A 711 -33.13 21.50 -10.38
C HIS A 711 -34.65 21.34 -10.54
N THR A 712 -35.18 21.46 -11.75
CA THR A 712 -36.61 21.24 -12.03
C THR A 712 -36.86 19.79 -12.44
N GLN A 713 -35.83 19.05 -12.84
CA GLN A 713 -35.92 17.64 -13.27
C GLN A 713 -35.79 16.64 -12.13
N THR A 714 -35.40 17.10 -10.95
CA THR A 714 -35.21 16.25 -9.78
C THR A 714 -36.54 15.76 -9.21
N PHE A 715 -36.61 14.47 -8.88
CA PHE A 715 -37.74 13.84 -8.19
C PHE A 715 -37.44 13.60 -6.71
N SER A 716 -38.48 13.47 -5.88
CA SER A 716 -38.36 13.44 -4.41
C SER A 716 -37.81 12.13 -3.81
N GLN A 717 -37.70 11.05 -4.60
CA GLN A 717 -37.37 9.73 -4.08
C GLN A 717 -36.50 8.91 -5.04
N PHE A 718 -35.37 8.40 -4.56
CA PHE A 718 -34.55 7.45 -5.29
C PHE A 718 -35.08 6.03 -5.09
N LEU A 719 -35.52 5.40 -6.18
CA LEU A 719 -35.82 3.97 -6.19
C LEU A 719 -34.55 3.17 -5.89
N ARG A 720 -34.71 2.08 -5.16
CA ARG A 720 -33.63 1.12 -4.83
C ARG A 720 -34.08 -0.25 -5.30
N LEU A 721 -33.48 -0.74 -6.39
CA LEU A 721 -33.93 -1.95 -7.07
C LEU A 721 -32.86 -3.05 -7.02
N ASP A 722 -33.25 -4.30 -6.83
CA ASP A 722 -32.35 -5.45 -7.00
C ASP A 722 -32.23 -5.85 -8.48
N ASP A 723 -31.40 -6.87 -8.75
CA ASP A 723 -31.17 -7.42 -10.11
C ASP A 723 -32.42 -7.96 -10.79
N SER A 724 -33.49 -8.25 -10.03
CA SER A 724 -34.78 -8.70 -10.56
C SER A 724 -35.76 -7.55 -10.80
N GLY A 725 -35.33 -6.31 -10.54
CA GLY A 725 -36.14 -5.09 -10.64
C GLY A 725 -37.14 -4.94 -9.50
N GLN A 726 -36.99 -5.70 -8.41
CA GLN A 726 -37.82 -5.56 -7.22
C GLN A 726 -37.24 -4.52 -6.27
N SER A 727 -38.09 -3.83 -5.50
CA SER A 727 -37.63 -2.86 -4.52
C SER A 727 -36.92 -3.53 -3.36
N LEU A 728 -35.79 -2.96 -2.92
CA LEU A 728 -35.10 -3.39 -1.71
C LEU A 728 -35.93 -3.14 -0.45
N ASP A 729 -35.62 -3.90 0.60
CA ASP A 729 -36.19 -3.70 1.93
C ASP A 729 -35.97 -2.25 2.41
N GLY A 730 -37.02 -1.67 3.01
CA GLY A 730 -37.06 -0.25 3.39
C GLY A 730 -37.53 0.71 2.30
N GLY A 731 -37.78 0.25 1.06
CA GLY A 731 -38.42 1.04 0.00
C GLY A 731 -37.51 2.12 -0.61
N PRO A 732 -38.05 3.15 -1.29
CA PRO A 732 -37.22 4.19 -1.88
C PRO A 732 -36.64 5.16 -0.83
N LEU A 733 -35.48 5.75 -1.14
CA LEU A 733 -34.81 6.74 -0.28
C LEU A 733 -35.26 8.16 -0.65
N VAL A 734 -35.77 8.91 0.32
CA VAL A 734 -36.24 10.30 0.09
C VAL A 734 -35.03 11.22 -0.12
N LEU A 735 -35.10 12.10 -1.11
CA LEU A 735 -34.00 13.00 -1.50
C LEU A 735 -33.44 13.79 -0.32
N ARG A 736 -34.30 14.31 0.57
CA ARG A 736 -33.87 15.09 1.74
C ARG A 736 -32.94 14.33 2.69
N GLU A 737 -33.04 13.00 2.72
CA GLU A 737 -32.23 12.10 3.55
C GLU A 737 -31.00 11.58 2.78
N ALA A 738 -30.94 11.84 1.47
CA ALA A 738 -29.87 11.42 0.58
C ALA A 738 -28.75 12.47 0.45
N PHE A 739 -28.91 13.67 1.03
CA PHE A 739 -27.90 14.73 0.94
C PHE A 739 -26.73 14.52 1.90
N PHE A 740 -25.51 14.68 1.41
CA PHE A 740 -24.26 14.69 2.22
C PHE A 740 -24.12 13.48 3.15
N THR A 741 -24.52 12.30 2.67
CA THR A 741 -24.39 11.03 3.40
C THR A 741 -23.79 9.95 2.50
N ALA A 742 -22.85 9.19 3.05
CA ALA A 742 -22.24 8.05 2.37
C ALA A 742 -22.84 6.70 2.80
N GLU A 743 -23.61 6.68 3.90
CA GLU A 743 -24.06 5.43 4.54
C GLU A 743 -24.94 4.55 3.65
N PRO A 744 -25.91 5.09 2.87
CA PRO A 744 -26.72 4.27 1.99
C PRO A 744 -25.90 3.55 0.92
N ILE A 745 -24.87 4.23 0.37
CA ILE A 745 -23.97 3.66 -0.64
C ILE A 745 -23.02 2.61 -0.01
N LYS A 746 -22.53 2.85 1.22
CA LYS A 746 -21.72 1.86 1.95
C LYS A 746 -22.50 0.59 2.29
N THR A 747 -23.81 0.71 2.49
CA THR A 747 -24.68 -0.41 2.87
C THR A 747 -25.18 -1.18 1.67
N ASP A 748 -25.74 -0.48 0.68
CA ASP A 748 -26.47 -1.09 -0.42
C ASP A 748 -25.63 -1.23 -1.70
N GLY A 749 -24.43 -0.64 -1.74
CA GLY A 749 -23.67 -0.45 -2.98
C GLY A 749 -24.25 0.66 -3.86
N VAL A 750 -23.84 0.70 -5.13
CA VAL A 750 -24.30 1.73 -6.10
C VAL A 750 -25.34 1.18 -7.08
N GLU A 751 -25.34 -0.13 -7.29
CA GLU A 751 -26.15 -0.85 -8.27
C GLU A 751 -27.64 -0.60 -8.08
N PRO A 752 -28.20 -0.66 -6.85
CA PRO A 752 -29.64 -0.47 -6.68
C PRO A 752 -30.12 0.93 -7.03
N TYR A 753 -29.28 1.92 -6.80
CA TYR A 753 -29.55 3.31 -7.13
C TYR A 753 -29.41 3.56 -8.63
N LEU A 754 -28.40 2.98 -9.30
CA LEU A 754 -28.24 3.10 -10.75
C LEU A 754 -29.42 2.46 -11.50
N LEU A 755 -29.87 1.27 -11.09
CA LEU A 755 -31.07 0.63 -11.62
C LEU A 755 -32.32 1.48 -11.37
N GLY A 756 -32.43 2.04 -10.15
CA GLY A 756 -33.51 2.95 -9.79
C GLY A 756 -33.55 4.21 -10.66
N LEU A 757 -32.40 4.84 -10.92
CA LEU A 757 -32.28 6.00 -11.81
C LEU A 757 -32.71 5.66 -13.23
N ALA A 758 -32.26 4.52 -13.77
CA ALA A 758 -32.62 4.07 -15.10
C ALA A 758 -34.10 3.73 -15.25
N ALA A 759 -34.75 3.28 -14.18
CA ALA A 759 -36.18 2.96 -14.15
C ALA A 759 -37.09 4.16 -13.83
N SER A 760 -36.52 5.28 -13.38
CA SER A 760 -37.28 6.45 -12.94
C SER A 760 -37.51 7.45 -14.07
N GLN A 761 -38.68 8.08 -14.07
CA GLN A 761 -38.94 9.21 -14.94
C GLN A 761 -38.54 10.50 -14.21
N ALA A 762 -37.74 11.35 -14.87
CA ALA A 762 -37.41 12.67 -14.36
C ALA A 762 -38.64 13.58 -14.31
N GLU A 763 -38.64 14.56 -13.40
CA GLU A 763 -39.64 15.64 -13.42
C GLU A 763 -39.50 16.49 -14.69
N GLN A 764 -40.57 17.19 -15.04
CA GLN A 764 -40.57 18.05 -16.22
C GLN A 764 -39.67 19.27 -16.02
N VAL A 765 -38.98 19.71 -17.09
CA VAL A 765 -38.32 21.02 -17.08
C VAL A 765 -39.38 22.12 -17.19
N ASP A 766 -39.75 22.74 -16.08
CA ASP A 766 -40.74 23.81 -16.06
C ASP A 766 -40.53 24.79 -14.89
N ALA A 767 -41.50 25.67 -14.64
CA ALA A 767 -41.46 26.64 -13.56
C ALA A 767 -41.74 26.04 -12.16
N ARG A 768 -41.76 24.71 -12.01
CA ARG A 768 -42.00 24.00 -10.75
C ARG A 768 -40.73 23.32 -10.28
N ILE A 769 -40.59 23.25 -8.95
CA ILE A 769 -39.50 22.56 -8.25
C ILE A 769 -40.12 21.83 -7.07
N ILE A 770 -39.68 20.60 -6.85
CA ILE A 770 -40.11 19.78 -5.73
C ILE A 770 -39.80 20.43 -4.38
N ASP A 771 -40.63 20.15 -3.37
CA ASP A 771 -40.50 20.77 -2.05
C ASP A 771 -39.22 20.32 -1.32
N ASP A 772 -38.64 19.17 -1.66
CA ASP A 772 -37.35 18.74 -1.11
C ASP A 772 -36.17 19.64 -1.51
N LEU A 773 -36.32 20.46 -2.56
CA LEU A 773 -35.32 21.46 -2.97
C LEU A 773 -35.76 22.89 -2.66
N ARG A 774 -37.06 23.19 -2.81
CA ARG A 774 -37.62 24.55 -2.62
C ARG A 774 -37.89 24.89 -1.15
N ASN A 775 -38.23 23.90 -0.34
CA ASN A 775 -38.72 24.06 1.03
C ASN A 775 -37.91 23.21 2.02
N PHE A 776 -36.60 23.10 1.82
CA PHE A 776 -35.73 22.26 2.64
C PHE A 776 -35.49 22.92 4.00
N LEU A 777 -36.20 22.45 5.02
CA LEU A 777 -36.06 22.95 6.39
C LEU A 777 -34.99 22.16 7.17
N PHE A 778 -34.19 22.87 7.96
CA PHE A 778 -33.23 22.25 8.90
C PHE A 778 -33.90 21.75 10.19
N GLY A 779 -35.24 21.83 10.29
CA GLY A 779 -36.03 21.50 11.46
C GLY A 779 -37.51 21.86 11.28
N PRO A 780 -38.28 22.09 12.36
CA PRO A 780 -39.67 22.55 12.25
C PRO A 780 -39.76 23.95 11.59
N PRO A 781 -40.94 24.37 11.09
CA PRO A 781 -41.12 25.70 10.52
C PRO A 781 -40.58 26.82 11.42
N GLY A 782 -39.82 27.74 10.85
CA GLY A 782 -39.13 28.83 11.55
C GLY A 782 -37.74 28.50 12.11
N ALA A 783 -37.28 27.24 12.03
CA ALA A 783 -35.93 26.82 12.48
C ALA A 783 -34.81 27.11 11.46
N GLY A 784 -35.15 27.71 10.30
CA GLY A 784 -34.24 27.93 9.18
C GLY A 784 -34.27 26.79 8.15
N GLY A 785 -33.64 27.04 7.00
CA GLY A 785 -33.61 26.12 5.86
C GLY A 785 -33.03 26.79 4.62
N ILE A 786 -33.12 26.10 3.48
CA ILE A 786 -32.73 26.60 2.15
C ILE A 786 -33.90 26.47 1.18
N ASP A 787 -33.93 27.39 0.22
CA ASP A 787 -34.77 27.33 -0.97
C ASP A 787 -33.85 27.42 -2.19
N LEU A 788 -33.64 26.30 -2.87
CA LEU A 788 -32.73 26.23 -4.01
C LEU A 788 -33.16 27.13 -5.18
N ALA A 789 -34.47 27.33 -5.37
CA ALA A 789 -34.98 28.24 -6.40
C ALA A 789 -34.59 29.69 -6.08
N SER A 790 -34.78 30.09 -4.82
CA SER A 790 -34.36 31.41 -4.33
C SER A 790 -32.83 31.58 -4.41
N LEU A 791 -32.04 30.54 -4.12
CA LEU A 791 -30.58 30.55 -4.27
C LEU A 791 -30.13 30.70 -5.74
N ASN A 792 -30.84 30.09 -6.70
CA ASN A 792 -30.55 30.25 -8.14
C ASN A 792 -30.76 31.70 -8.58
N ILE A 793 -31.91 32.28 -8.23
CA ILE A 793 -32.23 33.68 -8.54
C ILE A 793 -31.21 34.61 -7.89
N GLN A 794 -30.90 34.40 -6.62
CA GLN A 794 -29.96 35.24 -5.89
C GLN A 794 -28.54 35.13 -6.45
N ARG A 795 -28.08 33.94 -6.88
CA ARG A 795 -26.79 33.78 -7.56
C ARG A 795 -26.75 34.49 -8.91
N GLY A 796 -27.85 34.46 -9.68
CA GLY A 796 -27.95 35.22 -10.93
C GLY A 796 -27.79 36.73 -10.69
N ARG A 797 -28.42 37.25 -9.64
CA ARG A 797 -28.32 38.67 -9.25
C ARG A 797 -26.93 39.02 -8.71
N ASP A 798 -26.34 38.15 -7.89
CA ASP A 798 -24.99 38.28 -7.36
C ASP A 798 -23.94 38.43 -8.46
N MET A 799 -24.04 37.58 -9.50
CA MET A 799 -23.13 37.54 -10.65
C MET A 799 -23.52 38.51 -11.77
N GLY A 800 -24.52 39.38 -11.55
CA GLY A 800 -24.90 40.43 -12.49
C GLY A 800 -25.42 39.92 -13.83
N LEU A 801 -26.15 38.79 -13.84
CA LEU A 801 -26.72 38.27 -15.08
C LEU A 801 -27.71 39.27 -15.72
N PRO A 802 -27.81 39.30 -17.06
CA PRO A 802 -28.77 40.14 -17.77
C PRO A 802 -30.22 39.75 -17.42
N SER A 803 -31.16 40.65 -17.70
CA SER A 803 -32.57 40.30 -17.69
C SER A 803 -32.89 39.29 -18.79
N TYR A 804 -33.97 38.53 -18.61
CA TYR A 804 -34.46 37.57 -19.60
C TYR A 804 -34.54 38.15 -21.02
N ASN A 805 -35.14 39.34 -21.18
CA ASN A 805 -35.26 39.98 -22.48
C ASN A 805 -33.92 40.48 -23.06
N GLN A 806 -32.97 40.85 -22.21
CA GLN A 806 -31.62 41.20 -22.66
C GLN A 806 -30.89 39.94 -23.16
N ALA A 807 -30.93 38.84 -22.40
CA ALA A 807 -30.36 37.55 -22.81
C ALA A 807 -30.95 37.06 -24.13
N ARG A 808 -32.27 37.18 -24.34
CA ARG A 808 -32.91 36.88 -25.63
C ARG A 808 -32.30 37.67 -26.78
N ALA A 809 -32.17 38.99 -26.61
CA ALA A 809 -31.59 39.84 -27.64
C ALA A 809 -30.12 39.49 -27.93
N ASP A 810 -29.33 39.20 -26.89
CA ASP A 810 -27.92 38.84 -27.02
C ASP A 810 -27.73 37.53 -27.80
N PHE A 811 -28.68 36.59 -27.67
CA PHE A 811 -28.72 35.33 -28.44
C PHE A 811 -29.54 35.42 -29.74
N GLY A 812 -29.85 36.63 -30.21
CA GLY A 812 -30.53 36.87 -31.48
C GLY A 812 -32.01 36.47 -31.51
N LEU A 813 -32.63 36.24 -30.35
CA LEU A 813 -34.05 35.97 -30.20
C LEU A 813 -34.84 37.28 -30.06
N PRO A 814 -36.08 37.36 -30.59
CA PRO A 814 -36.95 38.51 -30.37
C PRO A 814 -37.23 38.71 -28.87
N ARG A 815 -37.15 39.95 -28.40
CA ARG A 815 -37.65 40.32 -27.07
C ARG A 815 -39.15 40.06 -27.00
N VAL A 816 -39.61 39.50 -25.90
CA VAL A 816 -41.04 39.35 -25.63
C VAL A 816 -41.62 40.69 -25.15
N ILE A 817 -42.87 40.95 -25.49
CA ILE A 817 -43.60 42.17 -25.08
C ILE A 817 -44.81 41.88 -24.17
N ASP A 818 -45.26 40.63 -24.10
CA ASP A 818 -46.29 40.19 -23.16
C ASP A 818 -45.93 38.81 -22.57
N PHE A 819 -46.44 38.53 -21.35
CA PHE A 819 -46.20 37.27 -20.65
C PHE A 819 -46.74 36.04 -21.42
N ALA A 820 -47.78 36.22 -22.24
CA ALA A 820 -48.33 35.16 -23.09
C ALA A 820 -47.38 34.72 -24.22
N GLU A 821 -46.32 35.49 -24.51
CA GLU A 821 -45.28 35.09 -25.47
C GLU A 821 -44.18 34.20 -24.82
N ILE A 822 -44.20 34.05 -23.49
CA ILE A 822 -43.25 33.22 -22.75
C ILE A 822 -43.79 31.79 -22.62
N SER A 823 -45.03 31.64 -22.14
CA SER A 823 -45.65 30.34 -21.87
C SER A 823 -47.08 30.30 -22.36
N SER A 824 -47.51 29.14 -22.84
CA SER A 824 -48.91 28.82 -23.14
C SER A 824 -49.76 28.56 -21.88
N ASP A 825 -49.13 28.31 -20.72
CA ASP A 825 -49.83 28.08 -19.44
C ASP A 825 -50.25 29.40 -18.79
N ALA A 826 -51.56 29.64 -18.72
CA ALA A 826 -52.14 30.84 -18.11
C ALA A 826 -51.78 31.02 -16.62
N SER A 827 -51.51 29.93 -15.89
CA SER A 827 -51.08 29.98 -14.49
C SER A 827 -49.65 30.52 -14.37
N VAL A 828 -48.74 30.07 -15.25
CA VAL A 828 -47.35 30.58 -15.34
C VAL A 828 -47.36 32.04 -15.77
N GLN A 829 -48.13 32.40 -16.79
CA GLN A 829 -48.31 33.80 -17.21
C GLN A 829 -48.77 34.69 -16.06
N THR A 830 -49.75 34.24 -15.28
CA THR A 830 -50.29 34.98 -14.13
C THR A 830 -49.25 35.12 -13.02
N ALA A 831 -48.50 34.05 -12.72
CA ALA A 831 -47.44 34.06 -11.72
C ALA A 831 -46.32 35.05 -12.11
N LEU A 832 -45.81 34.98 -13.34
CA LEU A 832 -44.81 35.90 -13.85
C LEU A 832 -45.30 37.36 -13.82
N ARG A 833 -46.54 37.59 -14.25
CA ARG A 833 -47.16 38.93 -14.24
C ARG A 833 -47.27 39.50 -12.83
N THR A 834 -47.67 38.67 -11.87
CA THR A 834 -47.83 39.06 -10.46
C THR A 834 -46.48 39.35 -9.82
N THR A 835 -45.46 38.54 -10.11
CA THR A 835 -44.13 38.66 -9.50
C THR A 835 -43.31 39.81 -10.09
N PHE A 836 -43.27 39.96 -11.42
CA PHE A 836 -42.33 40.87 -12.09
C PHE A 836 -42.98 42.16 -12.60
N GLY A 837 -44.31 42.17 -12.81
CA GLY A 837 -45.08 43.30 -13.35
C GLY A 837 -44.82 43.62 -14.83
N SER A 838 -43.56 43.56 -15.27
CA SER A 838 -43.10 43.74 -16.65
C SER A 838 -42.19 42.60 -17.08
N VAL A 839 -42.32 42.17 -18.33
CA VAL A 839 -41.44 41.17 -18.95
C VAL A 839 -39.96 41.58 -18.97
N ASN A 840 -39.66 42.88 -18.87
CA ASN A 840 -38.27 43.38 -18.83
C ASN A 840 -37.59 43.23 -17.48
N ASN A 841 -38.33 42.90 -16.41
CA ASN A 841 -37.82 42.72 -15.06
C ASN A 841 -37.56 41.25 -14.70
N ILE A 842 -37.86 40.31 -15.62
CA ILE A 842 -37.75 38.87 -15.35
C ILE A 842 -36.27 38.49 -15.27
N ASP A 843 -35.88 37.83 -14.17
CA ASP A 843 -34.57 37.20 -14.02
C ASP A 843 -34.40 36.10 -15.08
N VAL A 844 -33.23 36.02 -15.73
CA VAL A 844 -33.03 35.10 -16.88
C VAL A 844 -33.34 33.64 -16.55
N TRP A 845 -33.06 33.17 -15.33
CA TRP A 845 -33.38 31.81 -14.93
C TRP A 845 -34.89 31.56 -14.87
N SER A 846 -35.64 32.43 -14.17
CA SER A 846 -37.09 32.35 -14.07
C SER A 846 -37.81 32.45 -15.41
N GLY A 847 -37.30 33.31 -16.31
CA GLY A 847 -37.84 33.43 -17.66
C GLY A 847 -37.57 32.18 -18.51
N GLY A 848 -36.33 31.69 -18.50
CA GLY A 848 -35.92 30.55 -19.32
C GLY A 848 -36.59 29.22 -18.96
N ILE A 849 -36.77 28.91 -17.68
CA ILE A 849 -37.52 27.70 -17.25
C ILE A 849 -39.03 27.82 -17.48
N SER A 850 -39.54 29.04 -17.70
CA SER A 850 -40.96 29.29 -17.95
C SER A 850 -41.32 29.25 -19.44
N GLU A 851 -40.33 29.17 -20.34
CA GLU A 851 -40.59 29.12 -21.78
C GLU A 851 -41.27 27.80 -22.17
N ASP A 852 -42.23 27.86 -23.10
CA ASP A 852 -42.69 26.64 -23.79
C ASP A 852 -41.50 25.95 -24.47
N HIS A 853 -41.44 24.62 -24.37
CA HIS A 853 -40.33 23.83 -24.93
C HIS A 853 -40.20 24.05 -26.44
N ALA A 854 -38.95 24.22 -26.90
CA ALA A 854 -38.66 24.28 -28.32
C ALA A 854 -38.98 22.91 -28.98
N PRO A 855 -39.35 22.88 -30.28
CA PRO A 855 -39.70 21.63 -30.95
C PRO A 855 -38.60 20.58 -30.84
N GLY A 856 -38.93 19.42 -30.25
CA GLY A 856 -37.99 18.31 -30.06
C GLY A 856 -36.94 18.51 -28.96
N SER A 857 -37.12 19.50 -28.09
CA SER A 857 -36.25 19.81 -26.96
C SER A 857 -37.04 19.71 -25.64
N LEU A 858 -36.32 19.56 -24.53
CA LEU A 858 -36.87 19.65 -23.17
C LEU A 858 -36.74 21.06 -22.58
N VAL A 859 -36.20 22.02 -23.32
CA VAL A 859 -36.00 23.41 -22.86
C VAL A 859 -36.59 24.40 -23.85
N GLY A 860 -36.86 25.62 -23.36
CA GLY A 860 -37.33 26.71 -24.23
C GLY A 860 -36.24 27.26 -25.16
N PRO A 861 -36.63 28.06 -26.18
CA PRO A 861 -35.71 28.61 -27.18
C PRO A 861 -34.48 29.33 -26.64
N LEU A 862 -34.61 30.08 -25.54
CA LEU A 862 -33.48 30.80 -24.94
C LEU A 862 -32.45 29.85 -24.34
N PHE A 863 -32.89 28.93 -23.50
CA PHE A 863 -32.00 27.96 -22.88
C PHE A 863 -31.42 26.97 -23.90
N GLN A 864 -32.20 26.59 -24.92
CA GLN A 864 -31.69 25.81 -26.05
C GLN A 864 -30.49 26.50 -26.69
N LYS A 865 -30.59 27.81 -26.97
CA LYS A 865 -29.51 28.61 -27.57
C LYS A 865 -28.29 28.76 -26.67
N ILE A 866 -28.48 29.06 -25.38
CA ILE A 866 -27.36 29.26 -24.44
C ILE A 866 -26.59 27.95 -24.21
N ILE A 867 -27.31 26.84 -24.02
CA ILE A 867 -26.70 25.53 -23.78
C ILE A 867 -26.00 25.05 -25.06
N ALA A 868 -26.64 25.17 -26.23
CA ALA A 868 -26.02 24.79 -27.50
C ALA A 868 -24.75 25.60 -27.80
N ASP A 869 -24.77 26.92 -27.57
CA ASP A 869 -23.59 27.77 -27.74
C ASP A 869 -22.43 27.32 -26.83
N GLN A 870 -22.69 27.10 -25.54
CA GLN A 870 -21.65 26.71 -24.60
C GLN A 870 -21.01 25.39 -24.98
N PHE A 871 -21.82 24.35 -25.26
CA PHE A 871 -21.30 23.04 -25.64
C PHE A 871 -20.65 23.08 -27.02
N GLN A 872 -21.14 23.88 -27.97
CA GLN A 872 -20.43 24.02 -29.24
C GLN A 872 -19.02 24.61 -29.02
N ARG A 873 -18.87 25.66 -28.19
CA ARG A 873 -17.56 26.26 -27.92
C ARG A 873 -16.63 25.34 -27.13
N THR A 874 -17.13 24.59 -26.15
CA THR A 874 -16.29 23.65 -25.39
C THR A 874 -15.84 22.48 -26.25
N ARG A 875 -16.62 22.04 -27.24
CA ARG A 875 -16.19 21.05 -28.22
C ARG A 875 -15.19 21.62 -29.22
N ASP A 876 -15.55 22.70 -29.90
CA ASP A 876 -14.81 23.23 -31.04
C ASP A 876 -13.48 23.87 -30.59
N GLY A 877 -13.44 24.43 -29.37
CA GLY A 877 -12.23 25.00 -28.73
C GLY A 877 -11.40 24.02 -27.90
N ASP A 878 -11.77 22.74 -27.81
CA ASP A 878 -10.98 21.73 -27.10
C ASP A 878 -10.01 21.01 -28.03
N ARG A 879 -8.71 21.27 -27.83
CA ARG A 879 -7.63 20.59 -28.56
C ARG A 879 -7.61 19.08 -28.29
N PHE A 880 -8.12 18.63 -27.15
CA PHE A 880 -8.19 17.23 -26.72
C PHE A 880 -9.56 16.58 -26.95
N TRP A 881 -10.45 17.23 -27.71
CA TRP A 881 -11.69 16.60 -28.17
C TRP A 881 -11.40 15.24 -28.83
N PHE A 882 -12.17 14.20 -28.49
CA PHE A 882 -11.84 12.83 -28.88
C PHE A 882 -11.84 12.61 -30.41
N GLU A 883 -12.65 13.37 -31.17
CA GLU A 883 -12.65 13.30 -32.64
C GLU A 883 -11.45 14.05 -33.27
N ASN A 884 -10.72 14.86 -32.51
CA ASN A 884 -9.57 15.64 -32.98
C ASN A 884 -8.26 14.83 -32.99
N ARG A 885 -8.20 13.77 -33.80
CA ARG A 885 -6.98 12.96 -34.03
C ARG A 885 -6.34 12.37 -32.75
N GLN A 886 -7.08 12.33 -31.64
CA GLN A 886 -6.67 11.69 -30.38
C GLN A 886 -6.75 10.16 -30.47
N PHE A 887 -7.69 9.68 -31.30
CA PHE A 887 -8.02 8.29 -31.50
C PHE A 887 -7.97 7.95 -33.00
N THR A 888 -7.65 6.70 -33.31
CA THR A 888 -7.79 6.14 -34.65
C THR A 888 -9.27 6.04 -35.04
N VAL A 889 -9.55 5.95 -36.34
CA VAL A 889 -10.93 5.77 -36.85
C VAL A 889 -11.59 4.51 -36.27
N SER A 890 -10.81 3.46 -36.00
CA SER A 890 -11.29 2.23 -35.36
C SER A 890 -11.66 2.43 -33.89
N GLU A 891 -10.87 3.23 -33.14
CA GLU A 891 -11.15 3.52 -31.73
C GLU A 891 -12.36 4.46 -31.57
N GLN A 892 -12.64 5.32 -32.55
CA GLN A 892 -13.81 6.21 -32.57
C GLN A 892 -15.12 5.50 -32.94
N ALA A 893 -15.05 4.31 -33.54
CA ALA A 893 -16.22 3.55 -33.97
C ALA A 893 -16.81 2.66 -32.86
N PHE A 894 -16.16 2.62 -31.70
CA PHE A 894 -16.57 1.92 -30.48
C PHE A 894 -17.21 2.92 -29.53
#